data_AF-A0AAV6TC30-F1
#
_entry.id   AF-A0AAV6TC30-F1
#
_cell.length_a   1.000
_cell.length_b   1.000
_cell.length_c   1.000
_cell.angle_alpha   90.00
_cell.angle_beta   90.00
_cell.angle_gamma   90.00
#
_symmetry.space_group_name_H-M   'P 1'
#
loop_
_entity.id
_entity.type
_entity.pdbx_description
1 polymer ?
#
loop_
_entity_poly.entity_id
_entity_poly.type
_entity_poly.pdbx_seq_one_letter_code
_entity_poly.pdbx_strand_id
1 'polypeptide(L)'
;MEQELLDSGMMEELALDVSQTRKKFRDPLITMEARHQQVRENRAQRDAERQRQQREREFQRAAREEAKKREQVAETRRKQELSRQEEMVQQEMVRLRRQMEQRRGLKQLVRQREFERKEGQTASDLLSAPTLSTQQKQQQQQQQQRVTEQLYKVQKIQTVVHMNNLKFLQRHFSAWYSVVLDRRLRMGKAMALSDWKRQLRAWRGWRTVVWAEQKQRAVVRTEEELRTEHRQCQLAMESDRRRLLRQCLNEWQRWCWVEREQRELLAQQQETRRKMAALINAASMGNLKAVGTSAYQPIMSSPEALNQPETTEEDVPQRSATLTPNASALLKDKMPVGAMTSKPTQPWQVTRRHVAPTASELHGARQRDDDGAFTCHRTAAAPSSSFENRHAAQQQIITQQRKLLKEQQEQIAQLNVEKSKMGLEMEIKKAKHLSQPSVRGGSRAKSHTVDCTQQRALKETEEPDGLWTPPKKTVKHQTCPHPSITAMEARARQRAERRKEIEEVKLKKEEEKLAEMKAAEEQREREEKEEKRRAAEKRKEEKRQGREKEEEKQRHLKKQQEQLKLASQHNNRALLLWRGLAPWKHLIQLQHANMQLAESHHNLFLLRQCTLGWQQSAKESLSEKEASADQLHQQFLLRRSLSCWKRLKDWRMIRDERAERFYRIRTLRRFLLALLDHVTQERLVQWDLQELAQEHNNRRVLWRCFLSWRQLPCVLREERKKEERRKKLGRKVSEVLPDFCSYLP
;
A
#
# COMPACT_ATOMS: atom_id res chain seq x y z
N MET A 1 27.81 90.07 -28.93
CA MET A 1 27.66 89.90 -27.47
C MET A 1 27.63 88.42 -27.21
N GLU A 2 28.51 88.00 -26.33
CA GLU A 2 29.29 86.77 -26.42
C GLU A 2 28.51 85.49 -26.09
N GLN A 3 29.05 84.36 -26.52
CA GLN A 3 28.70 83.05 -25.99
C GLN A 3 29.62 82.72 -24.81
N GLU A 4 29.05 82.40 -23.65
CA GLU A 4 29.70 81.56 -22.64
C GLU A 4 28.67 80.47 -22.25
N LEU A 5 28.80 79.27 -22.81
CA LEU A 5 29.54 78.15 -22.21
C LEU A 5 28.86 77.61 -20.94
N LEU A 6 27.85 76.77 -21.14
CA LEU A 6 27.45 75.71 -20.22
C LEU A 6 27.55 74.38 -20.98
N ASP A 7 28.13 73.36 -20.34
CA ASP A 7 28.69 72.20 -21.05
C ASP A 7 27.67 71.32 -21.78
N SER A 8 28.00 70.97 -23.02
CA SER A 8 27.25 70.01 -23.82
C SER A 8 27.20 68.60 -23.20
N GLY A 9 28.23 68.20 -22.44
CA GLY A 9 28.26 66.92 -21.73
C GLY A 9 27.15 66.78 -20.67
N MET A 10 26.85 67.84 -19.93
CA MET A 10 25.77 67.86 -18.93
C MET A 10 24.38 67.65 -19.57
N MET A 11 24.18 68.14 -20.79
CA MET A 11 22.94 67.94 -21.55
C MET A 11 22.79 66.48 -22.03
N GLU A 12 23.89 65.80 -22.38
CA GLU A 12 23.83 64.39 -22.78
C GLU A 12 23.63 63.45 -21.57
N GLU A 13 24.27 63.71 -20.43
CA GLU A 13 23.99 62.94 -19.19
C GLU A 13 22.54 63.11 -18.75
N LEU A 14 21.98 64.33 -18.78
CA LEU A 14 20.57 64.56 -18.46
C LEU A 14 19.61 63.93 -19.50
N ALA A 15 19.97 63.89 -20.78
CA ALA A 15 19.18 63.19 -21.80
C ALA A 15 19.19 61.66 -21.59
N LEU A 16 20.34 61.09 -21.21
CA LEU A 16 20.48 59.68 -20.85
C LEU A 16 19.66 59.35 -19.59
N ASP A 17 19.67 60.20 -18.57
CA ASP A 17 18.91 59.97 -17.33
C ASP A 17 17.38 60.10 -17.54
N VAL A 18 16.92 61.01 -18.41
CA VAL A 18 15.51 61.07 -18.84
C VAL A 18 15.10 59.79 -19.60
N SER A 19 16.02 59.15 -20.33
CA SER A 19 15.76 57.85 -20.97
C SER A 19 15.64 56.70 -19.95
N GLN A 20 16.44 56.71 -18.89
CA GLN A 20 16.45 55.66 -17.85
C GLN A 20 15.33 55.82 -16.81
N THR A 21 14.95 57.06 -16.46
CA THR A 21 13.85 57.36 -15.53
C THR A 21 12.47 57.08 -16.12
N ARG A 22 12.35 56.90 -17.45
CA ARG A 22 11.20 56.24 -18.09
C ARG A 22 11.17 54.73 -17.81
N LYS A 23 11.05 54.37 -16.51
CA LYS A 23 10.61 53.06 -16.03
C LYS A 23 9.18 52.78 -16.49
N LYS A 24 9.07 52.37 -17.76
CA LYS A 24 7.92 51.81 -18.48
C LYS A 24 6.60 51.89 -17.68
N PHE A 25 5.95 53.05 -17.75
CA PHE A 25 4.49 53.11 -17.66
C PHE A 25 3.94 52.27 -18.82
N ARG A 26 3.83 50.96 -18.61
CA ARG A 26 3.03 50.09 -19.46
C ARG A 26 1.59 50.46 -19.18
N ASP A 27 0.89 50.95 -20.19
CA ASP A 27 -0.49 51.40 -20.03
C ASP A 27 -1.31 50.28 -19.37
N PRO A 28 -2.12 50.60 -18.33
CA PRO A 28 -2.83 49.59 -17.57
C PRO A 28 -3.75 48.77 -18.48
N LEU A 29 -4.30 49.38 -19.53
CA LEU A 29 -5.03 48.73 -20.63
C LEU A 29 -4.21 47.60 -21.27
N ILE A 30 -3.01 47.89 -21.78
CA ILE A 30 -2.14 46.89 -22.44
C ILE A 30 -1.78 45.74 -21.46
N THR A 31 -1.57 46.04 -20.17
CA THR A 31 -1.30 44.99 -19.17
C THR A 31 -2.54 44.15 -18.84
N MET A 32 -3.73 44.73 -18.87
CA MET A 32 -5.00 44.03 -18.65
C MET A 32 -5.43 43.23 -19.88
N GLU A 33 -5.19 43.73 -21.09
CA GLU A 33 -5.42 43.01 -22.33
C GLU A 33 -4.48 41.82 -22.48
N ALA A 34 -3.19 41.97 -22.18
CA ALA A 34 -2.25 40.84 -22.13
C ALA A 34 -2.71 39.77 -21.11
N ARG A 35 -3.20 40.17 -19.94
CA ARG A 35 -3.80 39.25 -18.95
C ARG A 35 -5.08 38.60 -19.46
N HIS A 36 -5.96 39.34 -20.15
CA HIS A 36 -7.19 38.79 -20.73
C HIS A 36 -6.90 37.84 -21.91
N GLN A 37 -5.90 38.12 -22.74
CA GLN A 37 -5.40 37.22 -23.79
C GLN A 37 -4.84 35.94 -23.14
N GLN A 38 -3.94 36.06 -22.17
CA GLN A 38 -3.40 34.92 -21.42
C GLN A 38 -4.51 34.09 -20.74
N VAL A 39 -5.57 34.71 -20.22
CA VAL A 39 -6.74 34.00 -19.65
C VAL A 39 -7.59 33.31 -20.74
N ARG A 40 -7.75 33.91 -21.92
CA ARG A 40 -8.44 33.29 -23.07
C ARG A 40 -7.64 32.09 -23.59
N GLU A 41 -6.33 32.22 -23.75
CA GLU A 41 -5.42 31.13 -24.13
C GLU A 41 -5.44 29.99 -23.10
N ASN A 42 -5.33 30.30 -21.81
CA ASN A 42 -5.44 29.30 -20.74
C ASN A 42 -6.83 28.66 -20.64
N ARG A 43 -7.89 29.26 -21.19
CA ARG A 43 -9.21 28.59 -21.35
C ARG A 43 -9.19 27.68 -22.58
N ALA A 44 -8.78 28.19 -23.73
CA ALA A 44 -8.68 27.43 -24.98
C ALA A 44 -7.75 26.19 -24.87
N GLN A 45 -6.64 26.29 -24.13
CA GLN A 45 -5.75 25.16 -23.84
C GLN A 45 -6.47 24.07 -23.02
N ARG A 46 -7.15 24.45 -21.93
CA ARG A 46 -7.95 23.50 -21.12
C ARG A 46 -9.10 22.88 -21.92
N ASP A 47 -9.68 23.63 -22.85
CA ASP A 47 -10.76 23.14 -23.71
C ASP A 47 -10.23 22.16 -24.78
N ALA A 48 -9.06 22.45 -25.37
CA ALA A 48 -8.36 21.52 -26.25
C ALA A 48 -7.89 20.26 -25.50
N GLU A 49 -7.42 20.37 -24.27
CA GLU A 49 -7.11 19.20 -23.41
C GLU A 49 -8.35 18.37 -23.10
N ARG A 50 -9.50 19.01 -22.77
CA ARG A 50 -10.77 18.31 -22.58
C ARG A 50 -11.21 17.56 -23.85
N GLN A 51 -11.07 18.16 -25.01
CA GLN A 51 -11.35 17.51 -26.30
C GLN A 51 -10.39 16.37 -26.62
N ARG A 52 -9.09 16.51 -26.34
CA ARG A 52 -8.10 15.41 -26.48
C ARG A 52 -8.48 14.22 -25.59
N GLN A 53 -8.79 14.46 -24.32
CA GLN A 53 -9.24 13.41 -23.40
C GLN A 53 -10.56 12.76 -23.82
N GLN A 54 -11.48 13.49 -24.47
CA GLN A 54 -12.70 12.90 -25.05
C GLN A 54 -12.35 11.95 -26.21
N ARG A 55 -11.56 12.41 -27.19
CA ARG A 55 -11.11 11.62 -28.34
C ARG A 55 -10.32 10.37 -27.93
N GLU A 56 -9.46 10.47 -26.91
CA GLU A 56 -8.76 9.31 -26.34
C GLU A 56 -9.72 8.29 -25.71
N ARG A 57 -10.76 8.75 -24.98
CA ARG A 57 -11.78 7.86 -24.39
C ARG A 57 -12.64 7.21 -25.47
N GLU A 58 -12.94 7.92 -26.55
CA GLU A 58 -13.67 7.40 -27.71
C GLU A 58 -12.83 6.36 -28.46
N PHE A 59 -11.56 6.64 -28.73
CA PHE A 59 -10.63 5.66 -29.31
C PHE A 59 -10.48 4.41 -28.43
N GLN A 60 -10.36 4.57 -27.10
CA GLN A 60 -10.33 3.44 -26.16
C GLN A 60 -11.65 2.66 -26.10
N ARG A 61 -12.80 3.28 -26.40
CA ARG A 61 -14.09 2.57 -26.53
C ARG A 61 -14.13 1.79 -27.83
N ALA A 62 -13.83 2.44 -28.96
CA ALA A 62 -13.79 1.82 -30.29
C ALA A 62 -12.85 0.60 -30.31
N ALA A 63 -11.63 0.71 -29.76
CA ALA A 63 -10.69 -0.41 -29.67
C ALA A 63 -11.21 -1.60 -28.83
N ARG A 64 -11.98 -1.33 -27.76
CA ARG A 64 -12.61 -2.39 -26.93
C ARG A 64 -13.79 -3.04 -27.64
N GLU A 65 -14.56 -2.28 -28.41
CA GLU A 65 -15.66 -2.80 -29.22
C GLU A 65 -15.16 -3.60 -30.42
N GLU A 66 -14.06 -3.18 -31.05
CA GLU A 66 -13.40 -3.94 -32.10
C GLU A 66 -12.79 -5.24 -31.56
N ALA A 67 -12.14 -5.20 -30.39
CA ALA A 67 -11.65 -6.41 -29.71
C ALA A 67 -12.79 -7.42 -29.46
N LYS A 68 -13.93 -6.97 -28.92
CA LYS A 68 -15.12 -7.82 -28.74
C LYS A 68 -15.65 -8.41 -30.05
N LYS A 69 -15.69 -7.62 -31.14
CA LYS A 69 -16.09 -8.12 -32.47
C LYS A 69 -15.12 -9.19 -32.97
N ARG A 70 -13.81 -8.99 -32.80
CA ARG A 70 -12.77 -9.99 -33.15
C ARG A 70 -12.90 -11.26 -32.31
N GLU A 71 -13.19 -11.15 -31.01
CA GLU A 71 -13.46 -12.29 -30.11
C GLU A 71 -14.71 -13.09 -30.57
N GLN A 72 -15.82 -12.41 -30.86
CA GLN A 72 -17.04 -13.04 -31.37
C GLN A 72 -16.82 -13.77 -32.71
N VAL A 73 -16.06 -13.17 -33.63
CA VAL A 73 -15.69 -13.82 -34.91
C VAL A 73 -14.74 -15.01 -34.69
N ALA A 74 -13.86 -14.97 -33.69
CA ALA A 74 -13.03 -16.12 -33.33
C ALA A 74 -13.86 -17.26 -32.70
N GLU A 75 -14.88 -16.93 -31.89
CA GLU A 75 -15.80 -17.94 -31.34
C GLU A 75 -16.67 -18.60 -32.41
N THR A 76 -17.22 -17.86 -33.38
CA THR A 76 -18.04 -18.46 -34.44
C THR A 76 -17.20 -19.36 -35.36
N ARG A 77 -15.96 -18.96 -35.68
CA ARG A 77 -15.00 -19.82 -36.39
C ARG A 77 -14.71 -21.11 -35.63
N ARG A 78 -14.41 -21.04 -34.33
CA ARG A 78 -14.19 -22.23 -33.48
C ARG A 78 -15.41 -23.16 -33.44
N LYS A 79 -16.63 -22.61 -33.38
CA LYS A 79 -17.88 -23.39 -33.42
C LYS A 79 -18.06 -24.09 -34.78
N GLN A 80 -17.72 -23.43 -35.89
CA GLN A 80 -17.71 -24.03 -37.24
C GLN A 80 -16.62 -25.10 -37.40
N GLU A 81 -15.43 -24.89 -36.84
CA GLU A 81 -14.34 -25.87 -36.82
C GLU A 81 -14.73 -27.14 -36.04
N LEU A 82 -15.41 -26.99 -34.90
CA LEU A 82 -15.95 -28.12 -34.14
C LEU A 82 -17.06 -28.87 -34.90
N SER A 83 -18.01 -28.17 -35.53
CA SER A 83 -19.04 -28.79 -36.39
C SER A 83 -18.41 -29.66 -37.48
N ARG A 84 -17.39 -29.14 -38.19
CA ARG A 84 -16.65 -29.88 -39.22
C ARG A 84 -15.93 -31.12 -38.65
N GLN A 85 -15.37 -31.03 -37.44
CA GLN A 85 -14.76 -32.19 -36.78
C GLN A 85 -15.80 -33.25 -36.40
N GLU A 86 -16.97 -32.84 -35.90
CA GLU A 86 -18.09 -33.74 -35.60
C GLU A 86 -18.66 -34.39 -36.86
N GLU A 87 -18.81 -33.64 -37.96
CA GLU A 87 -19.21 -34.14 -39.28
C GLU A 87 -18.22 -35.19 -39.81
N MET A 88 -16.91 -34.95 -39.72
CA MET A 88 -15.88 -35.92 -40.11
C MET A 88 -15.93 -37.20 -39.26
N VAL A 89 -16.16 -37.08 -37.94
CA VAL A 89 -16.34 -38.23 -37.05
C VAL A 89 -17.62 -38.99 -37.39
N GLN A 90 -18.71 -38.31 -37.76
CA GLN A 90 -19.96 -38.95 -38.20
C GLN A 90 -19.75 -39.71 -39.53
N GLN A 91 -19.01 -39.15 -40.48
CA GLN A 91 -18.67 -39.81 -41.75
C GLN A 91 -17.84 -41.09 -41.53
N GLU A 92 -16.80 -41.04 -40.70
CA GLU A 92 -16.03 -42.25 -40.33
C GLU A 92 -16.88 -43.27 -39.55
N MET A 93 -17.79 -42.83 -38.68
CA MET A 93 -18.74 -43.72 -38.01
C MET A 93 -19.70 -44.41 -38.99
N VAL A 94 -20.15 -43.73 -40.06
CA VAL A 94 -20.94 -44.33 -41.14
C VAL A 94 -20.09 -45.29 -41.99
N ARG A 95 -18.83 -44.93 -42.29
CA ARG A 95 -17.86 -45.79 -42.99
C ARG A 95 -17.62 -47.09 -42.23
N LEU A 96 -17.40 -47.01 -40.92
CA LEU A 96 -17.22 -48.15 -40.03
C LEU A 96 -18.49 -49.00 -39.90
N ARG A 97 -19.69 -48.39 -39.86
CA ARG A 97 -20.97 -49.14 -39.92
C ARG A 97 -21.07 -49.96 -41.20
N ARG A 98 -20.86 -49.35 -42.38
CA ARG A 98 -20.86 -50.05 -43.68
C ARG A 98 -19.83 -51.18 -43.74
N GLN A 99 -18.60 -50.96 -43.25
CA GLN A 99 -17.58 -52.02 -43.17
C GLN A 99 -17.99 -53.16 -42.22
N MET A 100 -18.66 -52.86 -41.11
CA MET A 100 -19.15 -53.87 -40.17
C MET A 100 -20.36 -54.64 -40.73
N GLU A 101 -21.20 -54.00 -41.55
CA GLU A 101 -22.30 -54.64 -42.29
C GLU A 101 -21.78 -55.54 -43.41
N GLN A 102 -20.81 -55.08 -44.20
CA GLN A 102 -20.09 -55.92 -45.18
C GLN A 102 -19.43 -57.13 -44.49
N ARG A 103 -18.77 -56.94 -43.34
CA ARG A 103 -18.21 -58.03 -42.51
C ARG A 103 -19.27 -58.94 -41.88
N ARG A 104 -20.52 -58.52 -41.74
CA ARG A 104 -21.65 -59.38 -41.33
C ARG A 104 -22.18 -60.19 -42.52
N GLY A 105 -22.40 -59.56 -43.67
CA GLY A 105 -22.83 -60.23 -44.90
C GLY A 105 -21.83 -61.31 -45.36
N LEU A 106 -20.52 -61.00 -45.38
CA LEU A 106 -19.48 -61.98 -45.67
C LEU A 106 -19.50 -63.17 -44.68
N LYS A 107 -19.76 -62.93 -43.39
CA LYS A 107 -19.91 -64.00 -42.39
C LYS A 107 -21.20 -64.81 -42.55
N GLN A 108 -22.27 -64.22 -43.11
CA GLN A 108 -23.50 -64.94 -43.45
C GLN A 108 -23.28 -65.82 -44.68
N LEU A 109 -22.62 -65.32 -45.72
CA LEU A 109 -22.23 -66.10 -46.92
C LEU A 109 -21.30 -67.28 -46.58
N VAL A 110 -20.32 -67.06 -45.69
CA VAL A 110 -19.47 -68.16 -45.18
C VAL A 110 -20.29 -69.20 -44.43
N ARG A 111 -21.25 -68.79 -43.59
CA ARG A 111 -22.15 -69.71 -42.87
C ARG A 111 -23.11 -70.46 -43.80
N GLN A 112 -23.58 -69.84 -44.88
CA GLN A 112 -24.39 -70.51 -45.91
C GLN A 112 -23.57 -71.60 -46.60
N ARG A 113 -22.33 -71.29 -47.03
CA ARG A 113 -21.40 -72.29 -47.57
C ARG A 113 -21.01 -73.38 -46.57
N GLU A 114 -20.98 -73.08 -45.27
CA GLU A 114 -20.81 -74.09 -44.21
C GLU A 114 -22.06 -74.94 -43.96
N PHE A 115 -23.26 -74.46 -44.31
CA PHE A 115 -24.50 -75.24 -44.30
C PHE A 115 -24.60 -76.13 -45.54
N GLU A 116 -24.40 -75.58 -46.73
CA GLU A 116 -24.34 -76.30 -48.02
C GLU A 116 -23.32 -77.46 -47.96
N ARG A 117 -22.14 -77.24 -47.36
CA ARG A 117 -21.13 -78.27 -47.14
C ARG A 117 -21.54 -79.36 -46.15
N LYS A 118 -22.41 -79.05 -45.18
CA LYS A 118 -22.91 -80.05 -44.21
C LYS A 118 -24.05 -80.86 -44.81
N GLU A 119 -24.96 -80.22 -45.53
CA GLU A 119 -26.03 -80.92 -46.26
C GLU A 119 -25.45 -81.89 -47.31
N GLY A 120 -24.46 -81.43 -48.07
CA GLY A 120 -23.70 -82.27 -49.01
C GLY A 120 -22.86 -83.38 -48.36
N GLN A 121 -22.56 -83.29 -47.06
CA GLN A 121 -21.92 -84.38 -46.29
C GLN A 121 -22.97 -85.38 -45.76
N THR A 122 -24.10 -84.92 -45.22
CA THR A 122 -25.20 -85.81 -44.79
C THR A 122 -25.79 -86.65 -45.92
N ALA A 123 -25.67 -86.21 -47.17
CA ALA A 123 -26.08 -87.01 -48.34
C ALA A 123 -25.18 -88.25 -48.61
N SER A 124 -23.97 -88.32 -48.03
CA SER A 124 -23.00 -89.40 -48.29
C SER A 124 -22.89 -90.44 -47.17
N ASP A 125 -23.42 -90.18 -45.98
CA ASP A 125 -23.14 -90.96 -44.76
C ASP A 125 -24.16 -92.09 -44.46
N LEU A 126 -25.04 -92.43 -45.41
CA LEU A 126 -26.11 -93.43 -45.21
C LEU A 126 -25.67 -94.91 -45.33
N LEU A 127 -24.38 -95.21 -45.50
CA LEU A 127 -23.86 -96.57 -45.71
C LEU A 127 -22.67 -96.95 -44.81
N SER A 128 -22.72 -96.64 -43.51
CA SER A 128 -21.85 -97.30 -42.52
C SER A 128 -22.44 -97.31 -41.10
N ALA A 129 -22.61 -98.50 -40.54
CA ALA A 129 -23.03 -98.68 -39.14
C ALA A 129 -21.86 -98.42 -38.17
N PRO A 130 -22.01 -97.55 -37.15
CA PRO A 130 -20.91 -97.22 -36.24
C PRO A 130 -20.68 -98.30 -35.19
N THR A 131 -19.46 -98.85 -35.15
CA THR A 131 -19.03 -99.79 -34.11
C THR A 131 -19.11 -99.17 -32.71
N LEU A 132 -19.56 -99.93 -31.70
CA LEU A 132 -19.81 -99.44 -30.32
C LEU A 132 -18.60 -98.73 -29.66
N SER A 133 -17.37 -99.09 -30.03
CA SER A 133 -16.13 -98.42 -29.60
C SER A 133 -16.08 -96.93 -29.95
N THR A 134 -16.66 -96.54 -31.10
CA THR A 134 -16.68 -95.16 -31.58
C THR A 134 -17.58 -94.28 -30.72
N GLN A 135 -18.73 -94.80 -30.27
CA GLN A 135 -19.66 -94.05 -29.42
C GLN A 135 -19.06 -93.71 -28.05
N GLN A 136 -18.32 -94.63 -27.41
CA GLN A 136 -17.65 -94.35 -26.15
C GLN A 136 -16.56 -93.28 -26.29
N LYS A 137 -15.75 -93.33 -27.36
CA LYS A 137 -14.74 -92.29 -27.66
C LYS A 137 -15.38 -90.94 -27.93
N GLN A 138 -16.48 -90.90 -28.69
CA GLN A 138 -17.25 -89.67 -28.94
C GLN A 138 -17.85 -89.10 -27.64
N GLN A 139 -18.40 -89.94 -26.75
CA GLN A 139 -18.91 -89.48 -25.46
C GLN A 139 -17.81 -88.91 -24.55
N GLN A 140 -16.63 -89.55 -24.48
CA GLN A 140 -15.49 -89.02 -23.73
C GLN A 140 -14.98 -87.70 -24.31
N GLN A 141 -14.89 -87.58 -25.64
CA GLN A 141 -14.52 -86.32 -26.31
C GLN A 141 -15.56 -85.23 -26.05
N GLN A 142 -16.86 -85.53 -26.10
CA GLN A 142 -17.92 -84.57 -25.76
C GLN A 142 -17.89 -84.15 -24.29
N GLN A 143 -17.56 -85.06 -23.36
CA GLN A 143 -17.38 -84.72 -21.94
C GLN A 143 -16.16 -83.79 -21.75
N GLN A 144 -15.03 -84.10 -22.39
CA GLN A 144 -13.83 -83.24 -22.37
C GLN A 144 -14.12 -81.85 -22.98
N GLN A 145 -14.84 -81.78 -24.11
CA GLN A 145 -15.29 -80.52 -24.72
C GLN A 145 -16.23 -79.73 -23.80
N ARG A 146 -17.17 -80.38 -23.11
CA ARG A 146 -18.04 -79.72 -22.12
C ARG A 146 -17.24 -79.17 -20.95
N VAL A 147 -16.21 -79.88 -20.47
CA VAL A 147 -15.32 -79.41 -19.39
C VAL A 147 -14.45 -78.23 -19.85
N THR A 148 -13.84 -78.28 -21.04
CA THR A 148 -13.06 -77.14 -21.56
C THR A 148 -13.93 -75.93 -21.88
N GLU A 149 -15.15 -76.13 -22.38
CA GLU A 149 -16.15 -75.07 -22.49
C GLU A 149 -16.53 -74.46 -21.13
N GLN A 150 -16.72 -75.28 -20.09
CA GLN A 150 -17.02 -74.79 -18.74
C GLN A 150 -15.85 -73.98 -18.17
N LEU A 151 -14.61 -74.47 -18.30
CA LEU A 151 -13.41 -73.75 -17.89
C LEU A 151 -13.27 -72.41 -18.64
N TYR A 152 -13.51 -72.39 -19.95
CA TYR A 152 -13.51 -71.16 -20.75
C TYR A 152 -14.63 -70.19 -20.35
N LYS A 153 -15.84 -70.68 -20.05
CA LYS A 153 -16.95 -69.88 -19.51
C LYS A 153 -16.60 -69.29 -18.14
N VAL A 154 -15.95 -70.05 -17.25
CA VAL A 154 -15.47 -69.57 -15.94
C VAL A 154 -14.38 -68.50 -16.10
N GLN A 155 -13.37 -68.71 -16.95
CA GLN A 155 -12.33 -67.70 -17.25
C GLN A 155 -12.93 -66.42 -17.86
N LYS A 156 -13.95 -66.55 -18.73
CA LYS A 156 -14.68 -65.42 -19.29
C LYS A 156 -15.50 -64.66 -18.24
N ILE A 157 -16.05 -65.34 -17.25
CA ILE A 157 -16.72 -64.70 -16.10
C ILE A 157 -15.69 -64.00 -15.21
N GLN A 158 -14.57 -64.65 -14.87
CA GLN A 158 -13.49 -64.08 -14.06
C GLN A 158 -12.90 -62.80 -14.70
N THR A 159 -12.65 -62.80 -16.01
CA THR A 159 -12.15 -61.61 -16.73
C THR A 159 -13.18 -60.48 -16.77
N VAL A 160 -14.48 -60.78 -16.91
CA VAL A 160 -15.56 -59.77 -16.81
C VAL A 160 -15.66 -59.19 -15.39
N VAL A 161 -15.57 -60.02 -14.35
CA VAL A 161 -15.54 -59.57 -12.94
C VAL A 161 -14.31 -58.68 -12.70
N HIS A 162 -13.13 -59.09 -13.16
CA HIS A 162 -11.91 -58.31 -12.95
C HIS A 162 -11.95 -56.96 -13.70
N MET A 163 -12.48 -56.93 -14.92
CA MET A 163 -12.75 -55.71 -15.68
C MET A 163 -13.77 -54.79 -14.99
N ASN A 164 -14.80 -55.35 -14.36
CA ASN A 164 -15.78 -54.56 -13.61
C ASN A 164 -15.17 -54.00 -12.32
N ASN A 165 -14.36 -54.77 -11.59
CA ASN A 165 -13.61 -54.30 -10.41
C ASN A 165 -12.65 -53.16 -10.78
N LEU A 166 -11.95 -53.25 -11.92
CA LEU A 166 -11.13 -52.17 -12.46
C LEU A 166 -11.95 -50.91 -12.77
N LYS A 167 -13.15 -51.03 -13.34
CA LYS A 167 -14.06 -49.89 -13.58
C LYS A 167 -14.59 -49.27 -12.28
N PHE A 168 -14.88 -50.08 -11.26
CA PHE A 168 -15.25 -49.56 -9.94
C PHE A 168 -14.10 -48.78 -9.29
N LEU A 169 -12.89 -49.35 -9.27
CA LEU A 169 -11.68 -48.67 -8.80
C LEU A 169 -11.46 -47.36 -9.56
N GLN A 170 -11.53 -47.37 -10.90
CA GLN A 170 -11.37 -46.18 -11.74
C GLN A 170 -12.40 -45.09 -11.40
N ARG A 171 -13.67 -45.45 -11.15
CA ARG A 171 -14.74 -44.51 -10.74
C ARG A 171 -14.47 -43.89 -9.37
N HIS A 172 -14.03 -44.69 -8.39
CA HIS A 172 -13.71 -44.17 -7.06
C HIS A 172 -12.44 -43.31 -7.06
N PHE A 173 -11.40 -43.69 -7.81
CA PHE A 173 -10.20 -42.87 -7.96
C PHE A 173 -10.44 -41.59 -8.77
N SER A 174 -11.29 -41.59 -9.80
CA SER A 174 -11.61 -40.36 -10.53
C SER A 174 -12.48 -39.40 -9.71
N ALA A 175 -13.45 -39.92 -8.93
CA ALA A 175 -14.23 -39.12 -7.98
C ALA A 175 -13.37 -38.58 -6.82
N TRP A 176 -12.41 -39.35 -6.31
CA TRP A 176 -11.46 -38.86 -5.33
C TRP A 176 -10.53 -37.79 -5.92
N TYR A 177 -10.01 -38.01 -7.13
CA TYR A 177 -9.13 -37.07 -7.83
C TYR A 177 -9.84 -35.76 -8.17
N SER A 178 -11.12 -35.79 -8.58
CA SER A 178 -11.90 -34.58 -8.81
C SER A 178 -12.11 -33.81 -7.50
N VAL A 179 -12.46 -34.46 -6.38
CA VAL A 179 -12.57 -33.81 -5.07
C VAL A 179 -11.23 -33.21 -4.59
N VAL A 180 -10.11 -33.88 -4.85
CA VAL A 180 -8.76 -33.35 -4.53
C VAL A 180 -8.40 -32.15 -5.41
N LEU A 181 -8.70 -32.19 -6.71
CA LEU A 181 -8.55 -31.04 -7.62
C LEU A 181 -9.42 -29.87 -7.17
N ASP A 182 -10.70 -30.12 -6.87
CA ASP A 182 -11.64 -29.10 -6.43
C ASP A 182 -11.17 -28.43 -5.13
N ARG A 183 -10.67 -29.22 -4.17
CA ARG A 183 -10.09 -28.70 -2.93
C ARG A 183 -8.82 -27.88 -3.18
N ARG A 184 -7.93 -28.32 -4.10
CA ARG A 184 -6.75 -27.55 -4.52
C ARG A 184 -7.13 -26.23 -5.22
N LEU A 185 -8.13 -26.24 -6.10
CA LEU A 185 -8.63 -25.05 -6.80
C LEU A 185 -9.30 -24.06 -5.85
N ARG A 186 -10.10 -24.55 -4.89
CA ARG A 186 -10.70 -23.74 -3.82
C ARG A 186 -9.61 -23.11 -2.93
N MET A 187 -8.58 -23.87 -2.55
CA MET A 187 -7.41 -23.33 -1.82
C MET A 187 -6.65 -22.28 -2.63
N GLY A 188 -6.37 -22.52 -3.92
CA GLY A 188 -5.71 -21.55 -4.81
C GLY A 188 -6.49 -20.24 -4.93
N LYS A 189 -7.82 -20.33 -5.13
CA LYS A 189 -8.71 -19.16 -5.13
C LYS A 189 -8.70 -18.42 -3.79
N ALA A 190 -8.70 -19.15 -2.67
CA ALA A 190 -8.65 -18.56 -1.32
C ALA A 190 -7.32 -17.83 -1.07
N MET A 191 -6.18 -18.42 -1.46
CA MET A 191 -4.86 -17.77 -1.35
C MET A 191 -4.81 -16.49 -2.19
N ALA A 192 -5.16 -16.56 -3.47
CA ALA A 192 -5.17 -15.39 -4.36
C ALA A 192 -6.09 -14.25 -3.85
N LEU A 193 -7.27 -14.59 -3.30
CA LEU A 193 -8.15 -13.61 -2.65
C LEU A 193 -7.56 -13.05 -1.36
N SER A 194 -6.77 -13.83 -0.61
CA SER A 194 -6.09 -13.37 0.61
C SER A 194 -4.93 -12.43 0.29
N ASP A 195 -4.15 -12.72 -0.75
CA ASP A 195 -3.06 -11.87 -1.25
C ASP A 195 -3.59 -10.56 -1.83
N TRP A 196 -4.65 -10.62 -2.65
CA TRP A 196 -5.34 -9.41 -3.11
C TRP A 196 -5.89 -8.57 -1.95
N LYS A 197 -6.49 -9.20 -0.93
CA LYS A 197 -6.92 -8.52 0.31
C LYS A 197 -5.75 -7.99 1.15
N ARG A 198 -4.52 -8.53 1.02
CA ARG A 198 -3.31 -8.03 1.67
C ARG A 198 -2.76 -6.82 0.92
N GLN A 199 -2.62 -6.92 -0.41
CA GLN A 199 -2.23 -5.83 -1.31
C GLN A 199 -3.19 -4.64 -1.20
N LEU A 200 -4.51 -4.88 -1.22
CA LEU A 200 -5.52 -3.83 -1.08
C LEU A 200 -5.46 -3.12 0.28
N ARG A 201 -5.13 -3.84 1.36
CA ARG A 201 -4.91 -3.22 2.68
C ARG A 201 -3.63 -2.38 2.70
N ALA A 202 -2.52 -2.90 2.16
CA ALA A 202 -1.27 -2.15 2.04
C ALA A 202 -1.44 -0.88 1.19
N TRP A 203 -2.13 -0.97 0.04
CA TRP A 203 -2.44 0.16 -0.84
C TRP A 203 -3.35 1.22 -0.19
N ARG A 204 -4.35 0.79 0.59
CA ARG A 204 -5.18 1.71 1.39
C ARG A 204 -4.36 2.39 2.50
N GLY A 205 -3.48 1.65 3.17
CA GLY A 205 -2.55 2.20 4.18
C GLY A 205 -1.59 3.23 3.57
N TRP A 206 -0.88 2.87 2.51
CA TRP A 206 -0.03 3.78 1.75
C TRP A 206 -0.78 5.05 1.31
N ARG A 207 -1.99 4.89 0.73
CA ARG A 207 -2.84 6.02 0.35
C ARG A 207 -3.19 6.91 1.54
N THR A 208 -3.59 6.35 2.67
CA THR A 208 -3.93 7.17 3.86
C THR A 208 -2.72 7.93 4.41
N VAL A 209 -1.51 7.34 4.38
CA VAL A 209 -0.26 8.03 4.73
C VAL A 209 0.06 9.17 3.76
N VAL A 210 0.05 8.91 2.44
CA VAL A 210 0.35 9.94 1.42
C VAL A 210 -0.64 11.11 1.46
N TRP A 211 -1.93 10.83 1.66
CA TRP A 211 -2.94 11.89 1.80
C TRP A 211 -2.84 12.64 3.14
N ALA A 212 -2.39 12.00 4.22
CA ALA A 212 -2.10 12.68 5.49
C ALA A 212 -0.87 13.60 5.36
N GLU A 213 0.21 13.11 4.74
CA GLU A 213 1.42 13.89 4.48
C GLU A 213 1.13 15.07 3.54
N GLN A 214 0.35 14.87 2.48
CA GLN A 214 -0.06 15.95 1.57
C GLN A 214 -0.90 17.01 2.30
N LYS A 215 -1.78 16.62 3.23
CA LYS A 215 -2.51 17.55 4.10
C LYS A 215 -1.58 18.29 5.06
N GLN A 216 -0.63 17.62 5.70
CA GLN A 216 0.37 18.27 6.58
C GLN A 216 1.20 19.31 5.82
N ARG A 217 1.69 18.96 4.62
CA ARG A 217 2.41 19.89 3.74
C ARG A 217 1.56 21.09 3.30
N ALA A 218 0.24 20.94 3.18
CA ALA A 218 -0.67 22.05 2.92
C ALA A 218 -0.88 22.93 4.17
N VAL A 219 -1.08 22.33 5.34
CA VAL A 219 -1.23 23.05 6.63
C VAL A 219 0.03 23.89 6.92
N VAL A 220 1.22 23.30 6.81
CA VAL A 220 2.49 24.02 7.04
C VAL A 220 2.62 25.25 6.13
N ARG A 221 2.26 25.13 4.85
CA ARG A 221 2.24 26.28 3.92
C ARG A 221 1.25 27.35 4.35
N THR A 222 0.02 26.98 4.71
CA THR A 222 -0.96 27.96 5.19
C THR A 222 -0.54 28.63 6.51
N GLU A 223 0.17 27.92 7.39
CA GLU A 223 0.76 28.54 8.58
C GLU A 223 1.92 29.50 8.24
N GLU A 224 2.77 29.15 7.27
CA GLU A 224 3.84 30.02 6.76
C GLU A 224 3.29 31.28 6.11
N GLU A 225 2.26 31.15 5.26
CA GLU A 225 1.49 32.23 4.66
C GLU A 225 0.92 33.16 5.75
N LEU A 226 0.15 32.63 6.71
CA LEU A 226 -0.39 33.39 7.84
C LEU A 226 0.69 34.06 8.71
N ARG A 227 1.84 33.40 8.92
CA ARG A 227 3.01 34.00 9.61
C ARG A 227 3.58 35.17 8.81
N THR A 228 3.62 35.11 7.49
CA THR A 228 4.07 36.24 6.65
C THR A 228 3.05 37.38 6.59
N GLU A 229 1.75 37.07 6.47
CA GLU A 229 0.68 38.07 6.53
C GLU A 229 0.69 38.81 7.88
N HIS A 230 0.81 38.09 9.00
CA HIS A 230 0.88 38.71 10.32
C HIS A 230 2.07 39.67 10.46
N ARG A 231 3.25 39.31 9.94
CA ARG A 231 4.42 40.21 9.88
C ARG A 231 4.16 41.44 9.00
N GLN A 232 3.52 41.27 7.85
CA GLN A 232 3.14 42.39 6.97
C GLN A 232 2.12 43.32 7.65
N CYS A 233 1.13 42.78 8.35
CA CYS A 233 0.16 43.57 9.13
C CYS A 233 0.84 44.34 10.27
N GLN A 234 1.80 43.74 11.00
CA GLN A 234 2.59 44.45 12.02
C GLN A 234 3.38 45.62 11.40
N LEU A 235 4.09 45.39 10.30
CA LEU A 235 4.84 46.43 9.59
C LEU A 235 3.93 47.54 9.04
N ALA A 236 2.75 47.18 8.53
CA ALA A 236 1.75 48.15 8.07
C ALA A 236 1.27 49.04 9.23
N MET A 237 0.83 48.43 10.34
CA MET A 237 0.40 49.14 11.55
C MET A 237 1.48 50.06 12.13
N GLU A 238 2.74 49.63 12.14
CA GLU A 238 3.86 50.49 12.49
C GLU A 238 4.05 51.65 11.50
N SER A 239 3.95 51.38 10.19
CA SER A 239 4.10 52.42 9.16
C SER A 239 2.99 53.47 9.22
N ASP A 240 1.75 53.07 9.48
CA ASP A 240 0.61 53.95 9.72
C ASP A 240 0.81 54.77 11.00
N ARG A 241 1.23 54.14 12.12
CA ARG A 241 1.56 54.85 13.36
C ARG A 241 2.67 55.89 13.13
N ARG A 242 3.73 55.53 12.40
CA ARG A 242 4.82 56.44 12.00
C ARG A 242 4.36 57.52 11.01
N ARG A 243 3.31 57.30 10.20
CA ARG A 243 2.71 58.34 9.34
C ARG A 243 1.88 59.31 10.17
N LEU A 244 0.98 58.81 11.01
CA LEU A 244 0.12 59.61 11.89
C LEU A 244 0.94 60.51 12.82
N LEU A 245 1.98 59.97 13.48
CA LEU A 245 2.86 60.78 14.34
C LEU A 245 3.56 61.91 13.57
N ARG A 246 3.96 61.69 12.31
CA ARG A 246 4.52 62.74 11.45
C ARG A 246 3.46 63.75 10.99
N GLN A 247 2.22 63.33 10.75
CA GLN A 247 1.11 64.25 10.46
C GLN A 247 0.83 65.17 11.65
N CYS A 248 0.68 64.62 12.87
CA CYS A 248 0.45 65.42 14.07
C CYS A 248 1.63 66.36 14.41
N LEU A 249 2.88 65.94 14.19
CA LEU A 249 4.06 66.81 14.35
C LEU A 249 4.07 67.95 13.32
N ASN A 250 3.73 67.68 12.06
CA ASN A 250 3.65 68.70 11.02
C ASN A 250 2.49 69.68 11.26
N GLU A 251 1.36 69.20 11.77
CA GLU A 251 0.21 70.02 12.18
C GLU A 251 0.57 70.93 13.37
N TRP A 252 1.26 70.39 14.38
CA TRP A 252 1.78 71.16 15.51
C TRP A 252 2.83 72.20 15.09
N GLN A 253 3.75 71.84 14.19
CA GLN A 253 4.73 72.79 13.63
C GLN A 253 4.05 73.93 12.87
N ARG A 254 3.04 73.63 12.04
CA ARG A 254 2.24 74.65 11.34
C ARG A 254 1.51 75.57 12.31
N TRP A 255 0.90 75.01 13.36
CA TRP A 255 0.28 75.81 14.42
C TRP A 255 1.31 76.71 15.12
N CYS A 256 2.52 76.21 15.44
CA CYS A 256 3.60 76.99 16.03
C CYS A 256 4.26 78.02 15.09
N TRP A 257 3.97 77.98 13.79
CA TRP A 257 4.31 79.05 12.84
C TRP A 257 3.22 80.12 12.85
N VAL A 258 1.96 79.73 12.63
CA VAL A 258 0.80 80.64 12.64
C VAL A 258 0.66 81.38 13.98
N GLU A 259 0.94 80.73 15.11
CA GLU A 259 0.97 81.33 16.45
C GLU A 259 2.09 82.38 16.62
N ARG A 260 3.23 82.21 15.92
CA ARG A 260 4.31 83.21 15.89
C ARG A 260 3.94 84.40 15.01
N GLU A 261 3.47 84.15 13.79
CA GLU A 261 2.97 85.17 12.88
C GLU A 261 1.87 86.04 13.54
N GLN A 262 0.93 85.42 14.28
CA GLN A 262 -0.09 86.17 15.02
C GLN A 262 0.50 87.05 16.13
N ARG A 263 1.51 86.57 16.87
CA ARG A 263 2.19 87.37 17.91
C ARG A 263 2.99 88.52 17.31
N GLU A 264 3.65 88.30 16.18
CA GLU A 264 4.38 89.34 15.43
C GLU A 264 3.43 90.39 14.85
N LEU A 265 2.30 89.99 14.26
CA LEU A 265 1.24 90.90 13.82
C LEU A 265 0.65 91.71 14.98
N LEU A 266 0.44 91.10 16.15
CA LEU A 266 -0.03 91.81 17.35
C LEU A 266 1.05 92.78 17.89
N ALA A 267 2.33 92.44 17.81
CA ALA A 267 3.43 93.34 18.15
C ALA A 267 3.50 94.54 17.19
N GLN A 268 3.39 94.31 15.87
CA GLN A 268 3.30 95.37 14.86
C GLN A 268 2.06 96.27 15.05
N GLN A 269 0.92 95.70 15.46
CA GLN A 269 -0.26 96.50 15.84
C GLN A 269 -0.03 97.33 17.12
N GLN A 270 0.71 96.81 18.10
CA GLN A 270 1.08 97.60 19.28
C GLN A 270 2.09 98.70 18.94
N GLU A 271 3.07 98.43 18.09
CA GLU A 271 4.02 99.43 17.59
C GLU A 271 3.33 100.54 16.81
N THR A 272 2.45 100.20 15.86
CA THR A 272 1.68 101.21 15.10
C THR A 272 0.79 102.03 16.02
N ARG A 273 0.13 101.41 17.03
CA ARG A 273 -0.59 102.16 18.08
C ARG A 273 0.31 103.07 18.90
N ARG A 274 1.51 102.64 19.29
CA ARG A 274 2.51 103.47 19.99
C ARG A 274 2.99 104.63 19.12
N LYS A 275 3.28 104.38 17.84
CA LYS A 275 3.68 105.39 16.84
C LYS A 275 2.57 106.41 16.60
N MET A 276 1.31 105.97 16.45
CA MET A 276 0.14 106.86 16.37
C MET A 276 -0.09 107.66 17.65
N ALA A 277 0.02 107.05 18.83
CA ALA A 277 -0.10 107.77 20.10
C ALA A 277 1.02 108.81 20.28
N ALA A 278 2.25 108.50 19.88
CA ALA A 278 3.36 109.46 19.88
C ALA A 278 3.13 110.63 18.91
N LEU A 279 2.58 110.38 17.71
CA LEU A 279 2.18 111.42 16.76
C LEU A 279 1.04 112.30 17.30
N ILE A 280 0.02 111.70 17.94
CA ILE A 280 -1.09 112.44 18.57
C ILE A 280 -0.57 113.29 19.74
N ASN A 281 0.37 112.78 20.54
CA ASN A 281 0.99 113.53 21.64
C ASN A 281 1.92 114.65 21.12
N ALA A 282 2.63 114.44 20.01
CA ALA A 282 3.42 115.49 19.36
C ALA A 282 2.53 116.61 18.77
N ALA A 283 1.35 116.23 18.26
CA ALA A 283 0.32 117.16 17.79
C ALA A 283 -0.31 117.96 18.93
N SER A 284 -0.72 117.31 20.02
CA SER A 284 -1.35 117.99 21.17
C SER A 284 -0.39 118.87 21.96
N MET A 285 0.91 118.54 21.99
CA MET A 285 1.97 119.42 22.51
C MET A 285 2.39 120.54 21.54
N GLY A 286 1.67 120.76 20.43
CA GLY A 286 1.90 121.87 19.50
C GLY A 286 3.19 121.78 18.67
N ASN A 287 3.91 120.64 18.72
CA ASN A 287 5.20 120.46 18.05
C ASN A 287 5.08 119.90 16.62
N LEU A 288 3.89 119.98 16.00
CA LEU A 288 3.73 119.88 14.56
C LEU A 288 4.24 121.15 13.86
N LYS A 289 5.55 121.41 13.95
CA LYS A 289 6.22 122.29 12.99
C LYS A 289 6.11 121.64 11.62
N ALA A 290 5.58 122.38 10.65
CA ALA A 290 5.51 121.93 9.27
C ALA A 290 6.93 121.79 8.69
N VAL A 291 7.51 120.59 8.76
CA VAL A 291 8.69 120.22 7.96
C VAL A 291 8.23 119.98 6.52
N GLY A 292 7.86 121.08 5.87
CA GLY A 292 7.65 121.13 4.43
C GLY A 292 9.00 120.93 3.74
N THR A 293 9.19 119.74 3.17
CA THR A 293 10.12 119.48 2.05
C THR A 293 11.58 119.91 2.26
N SER A 294 12.35 119.11 3.01
CA SER A 294 13.82 119.09 2.84
C SER A 294 14.41 117.71 3.16
N ALA A 295 14.55 116.87 2.12
CA ALA A 295 15.34 115.63 2.11
C ALA A 295 15.40 115.04 0.68
N TYR A 296 16.03 115.72 -0.27
CA TYR A 296 16.27 115.16 -1.61
C TYR A 296 17.74 114.79 -1.82
N GLN A 297 18.09 113.55 -1.43
CA GLN A 297 19.23 112.78 -1.93
C GLN A 297 20.65 113.31 -1.56
N PRO A 298 21.74 112.58 -1.85
CA PRO A 298 21.95 111.13 -1.66
C PRO A 298 23.26 110.86 -0.86
N ILE A 299 23.81 109.65 -1.02
CA ILE A 299 25.20 109.19 -0.76
C ILE A 299 25.40 108.33 0.50
N MET A 300 25.69 107.07 0.18
CA MET A 300 26.40 106.00 0.88
C MET A 300 27.38 106.38 2.00
N SER A 301 27.57 105.46 2.96
CA SER A 301 28.83 104.70 3.07
C SER A 301 28.77 103.58 4.13
N SER A 302 29.59 102.54 3.93
CA SER A 302 30.08 101.67 5.02
C SER A 302 31.27 102.38 5.69
N PRO A 303 31.54 102.14 6.98
CA PRO A 303 32.83 101.49 7.24
C PRO A 303 32.82 100.46 8.39
N GLU A 304 33.98 99.82 8.53
CA GLU A 304 34.30 98.64 9.32
C GLU A 304 35.46 98.96 10.30
N ALA A 305 35.32 98.55 11.56
CA ALA A 305 36.41 98.43 12.56
C ALA A 305 35.87 97.54 13.70
N LEU A 306 36.36 96.34 13.98
CA LEU A 306 37.73 95.94 14.38
C LEU A 306 38.20 96.63 15.67
N ASN A 307 38.35 95.84 16.73
CA ASN A 307 39.26 96.08 17.85
C ASN A 307 39.63 94.72 18.49
N GLN A 308 40.89 94.32 18.34
CA GLN A 308 41.63 93.60 19.38
C GLN A 308 42.68 94.60 19.91
N PRO A 309 43.09 94.49 21.19
CA PRO A 309 44.40 93.87 21.39
C PRO A 309 44.53 92.99 22.66
N GLU A 310 45.54 92.13 22.65
CA GLU A 310 46.55 91.83 23.72
C GLU A 310 46.05 91.56 25.17
N THR A 311 46.39 90.43 25.83
CA THR A 311 47.69 90.04 26.44
C THR A 311 48.27 91.11 27.39
N THR A 312 48.77 90.81 28.61
CA THR A 312 49.28 89.52 29.16
C THR A 312 49.24 89.50 30.71
N GLU A 313 49.46 88.31 31.30
CA GLU A 313 50.02 88.00 32.65
C GLU A 313 49.29 88.51 33.93
N GLU A 314 48.81 87.57 34.77
CA GLU A 314 49.34 87.15 36.10
C GLU A 314 48.81 88.04 37.25
N ASP A 315 48.30 87.50 38.36
CA ASP A 315 49.02 86.67 39.34
C ASP A 315 48.28 85.38 39.81
N VAL A 316 49.02 84.46 40.42
CA VAL A 316 48.57 83.15 40.95
C VAL A 316 49.22 82.90 42.32
N PRO A 317 48.48 82.43 43.37
CA PRO A 317 48.95 81.17 43.98
C PRO A 317 47.90 80.22 44.59
N GLN A 318 47.74 79.07 43.91
CA GLN A 318 48.09 77.72 44.42
C GLN A 318 47.22 76.93 45.46
N ARG A 319 47.45 75.60 45.34
CA ARG A 319 47.39 74.52 46.36
C ARG A 319 46.01 73.91 46.75
N SER A 320 45.68 72.83 46.04
CA SER A 320 45.79 71.41 46.50
C SER A 320 45.13 70.99 47.84
N ALA A 321 44.66 69.76 48.05
CA ALA A 321 45.09 68.48 47.45
C ALA A 321 44.07 67.35 47.77
N THR A 322 44.18 66.19 47.07
CA THR A 322 43.86 64.79 47.52
C THR A 322 42.43 64.51 48.10
N LEU A 323 41.70 63.43 47.81
CA LEU A 323 42.03 62.00 47.74
C LEU A 323 41.01 61.19 46.90
N THR A 324 41.53 60.26 46.09
CA THR A 324 40.97 58.89 45.91
C THR A 324 41.61 57.98 47.00
N PRO A 325 41.35 56.65 47.16
CA PRO A 325 40.67 55.71 46.25
C PRO A 325 39.80 54.60 46.93
N ASN A 326 39.23 53.71 46.11
CA ASN A 326 39.46 52.25 46.10
C ASN A 326 38.54 51.62 45.03
N ALA A 327 38.95 50.74 44.08
CA ALA A 327 39.83 49.55 44.13
C ALA A 327 39.21 48.40 44.94
N SER A 328 39.22 47.12 44.53
CA SER A 328 39.71 46.41 43.33
C SER A 328 38.90 45.07 43.24
N ALA A 329 38.95 44.19 42.23
CA ALA A 329 39.96 43.74 41.27
C ALA A 329 39.26 43.36 39.94
N LEU A 330 39.85 43.52 38.74
CA LEU A 330 41.12 43.00 38.21
C LEU A 330 41.13 41.46 38.04
N LEU A 331 40.86 41.01 36.81
CA LEU A 331 41.77 40.08 36.14
C LEU A 331 41.76 40.31 34.62
N LYS A 332 42.90 40.75 34.08
CA LYS A 332 43.25 40.62 32.66
C LYS A 332 44.22 39.45 32.56
N ASP A 333 43.98 38.54 31.62
CA ASP A 333 44.96 37.69 30.90
C ASP A 333 44.21 36.63 30.10
N LYS A 334 44.69 36.13 28.95
CA LYS A 334 45.70 36.64 28.00
C LYS A 334 45.42 35.96 26.65
N MET A 335 45.91 36.51 25.54
CA MET A 335 46.18 35.70 24.35
C MET A 335 47.51 34.96 24.56
N PRO A 336 47.56 33.65 24.26
CA PRO A 336 48.79 33.04 23.76
C PRO A 336 48.56 32.48 22.35
N VAL A 337 49.30 33.02 21.37
CA VAL A 337 49.54 32.33 20.11
C VAL A 337 50.62 31.27 20.34
N GLY A 338 50.40 30.05 19.84
CA GLY A 338 51.48 29.09 19.60
C GLY A 338 51.97 28.27 20.80
N ALA A 339 51.31 27.13 21.04
CA ALA A 339 51.96 25.94 21.61
C ALA A 339 51.58 24.74 20.74
N MET A 340 52.55 23.92 20.32
CA MET A 340 52.29 22.79 19.42
C MET A 340 51.65 21.62 20.17
N THR A 341 50.55 21.10 19.64
CA THR A 341 50.11 19.71 19.88
C THR A 341 50.14 18.94 18.57
N SER A 342 51.29 18.32 18.32
CA SER A 342 51.52 17.08 17.55
C SER A 342 50.36 16.49 16.71
N LYS A 343 50.66 16.16 15.44
CA LYS A 343 49.89 15.13 14.71
C LYS A 343 49.78 13.86 15.57
N PRO A 344 48.59 13.26 15.74
CA PRO A 344 48.44 12.04 16.54
C PRO A 344 49.21 10.88 15.89
N THR A 345 50.24 10.39 16.58
CA THR A 345 51.12 9.32 16.07
C THR A 345 50.46 7.93 16.11
N GLN A 346 49.29 7.80 16.75
CA GLN A 346 48.58 6.53 16.92
C GLN A 346 47.08 6.66 16.57
N PRO A 347 46.49 5.66 15.88
CA PRO A 347 45.23 5.83 15.14
C PRO A 347 43.98 5.98 16.02
N TRP A 348 44.02 5.60 17.29
CA TRP A 348 42.87 5.69 18.21
C TRP A 348 42.65 7.08 18.83
N GLN A 349 43.55 8.05 18.60
CA GLN A 349 43.38 9.43 19.05
C GLN A 349 42.50 10.29 18.10
N VAL A 350 42.02 9.72 16.99
CA VAL A 350 41.19 10.42 16.00
C VAL A 350 39.75 10.59 16.50
N THR A 351 39.44 11.75 17.08
CA THR A 351 38.07 12.10 17.47
C THR A 351 37.22 12.55 16.27
N ARG A 352 35.88 12.53 16.42
CA ARG A 352 34.90 12.93 15.38
C ARG A 352 35.12 14.35 14.80
N ARG A 353 35.89 15.22 15.49
CA ARG A 353 36.27 16.56 15.00
C ARG A 353 37.40 16.56 13.97
N HIS A 354 38.09 15.44 13.76
CA HIS A 354 39.20 15.31 12.81
C HIS A 354 38.80 14.63 11.49
N VAL A 355 37.52 14.26 11.35
CA VAL A 355 36.95 13.54 10.18
C VAL A 355 35.81 14.35 9.54
N ALA A 356 35.58 15.59 9.99
CA ALA A 356 34.64 16.52 9.37
C ALA A 356 35.37 17.31 8.26
N PRO A 357 34.92 17.24 6.99
CA PRO A 357 35.51 18.05 5.92
C PRO A 357 35.27 19.54 6.19
N THR A 358 36.26 20.36 5.85
CA THR A 358 36.25 21.80 6.08
C THR A 358 35.40 22.50 5.01
N ALA A 359 34.73 23.60 5.37
CA ALA A 359 33.76 24.27 4.50
C ALA A 359 34.30 24.63 3.10
N SER A 360 35.60 24.92 2.98
CA SER A 360 36.30 25.17 1.72
C SER A 360 36.27 23.99 0.74
N GLU A 361 36.35 22.76 1.26
CA GLU A 361 36.37 21.53 0.46
C GLU A 361 35.00 21.24 -0.19
N LEU A 362 33.92 21.58 0.53
CA LEU A 362 32.54 21.48 0.04
C LEU A 362 32.21 22.49 -1.08
N HIS A 363 32.93 23.61 -1.15
CA HIS A 363 32.79 24.57 -2.26
C HIS A 363 33.56 24.13 -3.51
N GLY A 364 34.78 23.62 -3.36
CA GLY A 364 35.59 23.13 -4.50
C GLY A 364 34.94 21.96 -5.25
N ALA A 365 34.20 21.10 -4.54
CA ALA A 365 33.45 19.99 -5.13
C ALA A 365 32.22 20.42 -5.97
N ARG A 366 31.82 21.71 -5.94
CA ARG A 366 30.60 22.21 -6.61
C ARG A 366 30.88 23.01 -7.89
N GLN A 367 32.14 23.10 -8.33
CA GLN A 367 32.57 23.96 -9.44
C GLN A 367 33.23 23.21 -10.62
N ARG A 368 33.09 21.88 -10.71
CA ARG A 368 33.73 21.07 -11.77
C ARG A 368 32.82 20.50 -12.86
N ASP A 369 31.50 20.56 -12.69
CA ASP A 369 30.53 19.84 -13.54
C ASP A 369 29.61 20.75 -14.39
N ASP A 370 29.88 22.06 -14.45
CA ASP A 370 29.13 23.06 -15.26
C ASP A 370 29.92 23.47 -16.51
N ASP A 371 30.18 22.54 -17.44
CA ASP A 371 30.52 22.85 -18.83
C ASP A 371 30.25 21.64 -19.75
N GLY A 372 29.16 21.70 -20.55
CA GLY A 372 28.80 20.62 -21.49
C GLY A 372 27.29 20.31 -21.56
N ALA A 373 26.56 21.06 -22.39
CA ALA A 373 25.13 20.82 -22.60
C ALA A 373 24.86 19.71 -23.65
N PHE A 374 23.95 18.77 -23.36
CA PHE A 374 22.90 18.34 -24.30
C PHE A 374 21.75 17.60 -23.61
N THR A 375 20.62 17.48 -24.30
CA THR A 375 19.28 17.08 -23.81
C THR A 375 19.18 15.70 -23.13
N CYS A 376 18.52 15.66 -21.97
CA CYS A 376 17.77 14.48 -21.52
C CYS A 376 16.59 14.83 -20.59
N HIS A 377 15.67 13.87 -20.41
CA HIS A 377 14.39 14.10 -19.73
C HIS A 377 14.53 14.31 -18.21
N ARG A 378 13.64 15.12 -17.63
CA ARG A 378 13.40 15.17 -16.17
C ARG A 378 12.68 13.90 -15.71
N THR A 379 13.39 12.78 -15.70
CA THR A 379 12.95 11.54 -15.08
C THR A 379 12.94 11.72 -13.56
N ALA A 380 11.87 11.31 -12.89
CA ALA A 380 11.86 11.28 -11.43
C ALA A 380 12.86 10.22 -10.94
N ALA A 381 13.83 10.61 -10.11
CA ALA A 381 14.81 9.70 -9.54
C ALA A 381 14.12 8.73 -8.56
N ALA A 382 13.74 7.56 -9.07
CA ALA A 382 13.31 6.44 -8.26
C ALA A 382 14.50 5.91 -7.43
N PRO A 383 14.27 5.31 -6.25
CA PRO A 383 15.33 4.76 -5.42
C PRO A 383 15.81 3.40 -5.96
N SER A 384 16.43 3.37 -7.15
CA SER A 384 16.87 2.13 -7.81
C SER A 384 18.36 1.82 -7.62
N SER A 385 19.25 2.82 -7.65
CA SER A 385 20.71 2.62 -7.67
C SER A 385 21.28 1.81 -6.49
N SER A 386 20.74 1.96 -5.27
CA SER A 386 21.15 1.16 -4.11
C SER A 386 20.69 -0.31 -4.20
N PHE A 387 19.59 -0.58 -4.91
CA PHE A 387 19.11 -1.93 -5.18
C PHE A 387 19.77 -2.54 -6.41
N GLU A 388 20.15 -1.75 -7.41
CA GLU A 388 20.93 -2.22 -8.57
C GLU A 388 22.28 -2.80 -8.13
N ASN A 389 23.04 -2.09 -7.29
CA ASN A 389 24.30 -2.61 -6.75
C ASN A 389 24.09 -3.88 -5.89
N ARG A 390 23.01 -3.94 -5.09
CA ARG A 390 22.67 -5.13 -4.30
C ARG A 390 22.23 -6.31 -5.17
N HIS A 391 21.48 -6.05 -6.23
CA HIS A 391 21.00 -7.05 -7.18
C HIS A 391 22.14 -7.57 -8.06
N ALA A 392 23.05 -6.71 -8.51
CA ALA A 392 24.28 -7.08 -9.20
C ALA A 392 25.17 -7.96 -8.30
N ALA A 393 25.37 -7.59 -7.03
CA ALA A 393 26.09 -8.42 -6.07
C ALA A 393 25.39 -9.78 -5.84
N GLN A 394 24.06 -9.82 -5.74
CA GLN A 394 23.31 -11.08 -5.67
C GLN A 394 23.42 -11.92 -6.95
N GLN A 395 23.45 -11.30 -8.14
CA GLN A 395 23.68 -12.00 -9.40
C GLN A 395 25.12 -12.53 -9.51
N GLN A 396 26.12 -11.81 -9.01
CA GLN A 396 27.50 -12.28 -8.90
C GLN A 396 27.60 -13.49 -7.95
N ILE A 397 26.97 -13.43 -6.78
CA ILE A 397 26.90 -14.56 -5.83
C ILE A 397 26.19 -15.77 -6.47
N ILE A 398 25.05 -15.56 -7.15
CA ILE A 398 24.30 -16.64 -7.82
C ILE A 398 25.10 -17.24 -8.99
N THR A 399 25.87 -16.44 -9.74
CA THR A 399 26.71 -16.95 -10.82
C THR A 399 27.97 -17.67 -10.31
N GLN A 400 28.55 -17.22 -9.19
CA GLN A 400 29.61 -17.95 -8.47
C GLN A 400 29.09 -19.29 -7.92
N GLN A 401 27.92 -19.32 -7.27
CA GLN A 401 27.28 -20.55 -6.82
C GLN A 401 26.96 -21.52 -7.97
N ARG A 402 26.53 -21.00 -9.13
CA ARG A 402 26.32 -21.81 -10.35
C ARG A 402 27.62 -22.33 -10.97
N LYS A 403 28.75 -21.63 -10.82
CA LYS A 403 30.07 -22.14 -11.20
C LYS A 403 30.51 -23.26 -10.26
N LEU A 404 30.48 -23.02 -8.94
CA LEU A 404 30.80 -24.04 -7.93
C LEU A 404 29.94 -25.31 -8.08
N LEU A 405 28.65 -25.19 -8.39
CA LEU A 405 27.78 -26.34 -8.66
C LEU A 405 28.13 -27.08 -9.97
N LYS A 406 28.64 -26.38 -10.99
CA LYS A 406 29.17 -27.02 -12.20
C LYS A 406 30.50 -27.71 -11.93
N GLU A 407 31.42 -27.05 -11.25
CA GLU A 407 32.71 -27.61 -10.83
C GLU A 407 32.51 -28.87 -9.97
N GLN A 408 31.53 -28.88 -9.06
CA GLN A 408 31.12 -30.07 -8.32
C GLN A 408 30.50 -31.16 -9.21
N GLN A 409 29.68 -30.80 -10.20
CA GLN A 409 29.14 -31.78 -11.17
C GLN A 409 30.24 -32.36 -12.07
N GLU A 410 31.23 -31.57 -12.45
CA GLU A 410 32.40 -31.96 -13.23
C GLU A 410 33.34 -32.85 -12.40
N GLN A 411 33.56 -32.54 -11.12
CA GLN A 411 34.27 -33.43 -10.18
C GLN A 411 33.52 -34.75 -9.97
N ILE A 412 32.18 -34.73 -9.84
CA ILE A 412 31.36 -35.96 -9.76
C ILE A 412 31.46 -36.76 -11.06
N ALA A 413 31.47 -36.10 -12.23
CA ALA A 413 31.67 -36.75 -13.51
C ALA A 413 33.07 -37.36 -13.64
N GLN A 414 34.13 -36.65 -13.23
CA GLN A 414 35.51 -37.14 -13.18
C GLN A 414 35.63 -38.37 -12.26
N LEU A 415 35.16 -38.27 -11.01
CA LEU A 415 35.15 -39.37 -10.05
C LEU A 415 34.33 -40.58 -10.54
N ASN A 416 33.26 -40.37 -11.32
CA ASN A 416 32.50 -41.46 -11.93
C ASN A 416 33.23 -42.07 -13.13
N VAL A 417 33.90 -41.27 -13.96
CA VAL A 417 34.79 -41.75 -15.04
C VAL A 417 35.98 -42.52 -14.47
N GLU A 418 36.56 -42.07 -13.35
CA GLU A 418 37.62 -42.78 -12.64
C GLU A 418 37.13 -44.10 -12.04
N LYS A 419 35.94 -44.13 -11.41
CA LYS A 419 35.31 -45.38 -10.97
C LYS A 419 35.03 -46.32 -12.14
N SER A 420 34.58 -45.82 -13.29
CA SER A 420 34.39 -46.63 -14.50
C SER A 420 35.72 -47.11 -15.09
N LYS A 421 36.77 -46.29 -15.10
CA LYS A 421 38.13 -46.70 -15.50
C LYS A 421 38.69 -47.77 -14.56
N MET A 422 38.57 -47.59 -13.24
CA MET A 422 38.93 -48.60 -12.24
C MET A 422 38.10 -49.87 -12.36
N GLY A 423 36.81 -49.76 -12.68
CA GLY A 423 35.94 -50.90 -12.99
C GLY A 423 36.43 -51.68 -14.21
N LEU A 424 36.64 -50.99 -15.33
CA LEU A 424 37.19 -51.55 -16.56
C LEU A 424 38.60 -52.11 -16.38
N GLU A 425 39.46 -51.46 -15.58
CA GLU A 425 40.76 -52.00 -15.22
C GLU A 425 40.64 -53.27 -14.39
N MET A 426 39.72 -53.34 -13.43
CA MET A 426 39.46 -54.54 -12.64
C MET A 426 38.84 -55.65 -13.50
N GLU A 427 38.07 -55.31 -14.53
CA GLU A 427 37.56 -56.26 -15.54
C GLU A 427 38.65 -56.72 -16.51
N ILE A 428 39.57 -55.84 -16.92
CA ILE A 428 40.77 -56.20 -17.71
C ILE A 428 41.73 -57.04 -16.87
N LYS A 429 41.89 -56.75 -15.57
CA LYS A 429 42.65 -57.57 -14.61
C LYS A 429 41.98 -58.94 -14.45
N LYS A 430 40.65 -59.02 -14.28
CA LYS A 430 39.89 -60.29 -14.30
C LYS A 430 40.04 -61.05 -15.62
N ALA A 431 39.98 -60.38 -16.77
CA ALA A 431 40.15 -61.00 -18.09
C ALA A 431 41.57 -61.57 -18.28
N LYS A 432 42.60 -60.85 -17.81
CA LYS A 432 43.99 -61.33 -17.77
C LYS A 432 44.20 -62.49 -16.78
N HIS A 433 43.43 -62.54 -15.68
CA HIS A 433 43.41 -63.71 -14.79
C HIS A 433 42.62 -64.90 -15.35
N LEU A 434 41.64 -64.66 -16.23
CA LEU A 434 40.88 -65.71 -16.93
C LEU A 434 41.64 -66.33 -18.12
N SER A 435 42.79 -65.76 -18.51
CA SER A 435 43.66 -66.28 -19.58
C SER A 435 44.85 -67.12 -19.08
N GLN A 436 44.74 -67.74 -17.89
CA GLN A 436 45.66 -68.81 -17.45
C GLN A 436 44.86 -69.99 -16.88
N PRO A 437 45.20 -71.25 -17.23
CA PRO A 437 44.50 -72.42 -16.74
C PRO A 437 45.04 -72.90 -15.38
N SER A 438 44.16 -73.32 -14.46
CA SER A 438 44.23 -74.59 -13.71
C SER A 438 43.27 -74.61 -12.49
N VAL A 439 42.47 -75.70 -12.36
CA VAL A 439 42.16 -76.48 -11.14
C VAL A 439 42.04 -75.69 -9.79
N ARG A 440 40.92 -75.73 -9.04
CA ARG A 440 40.38 -76.94 -8.35
C ARG A 440 39.02 -76.71 -7.66
N GLY A 441 38.09 -77.67 -7.77
CA GLY A 441 36.97 -77.90 -6.82
C GLY A 441 35.86 -76.83 -6.73
N GLY A 442 34.61 -77.15 -6.36
CA GLY A 442 34.01 -78.46 -6.09
C GLY A 442 32.47 -78.40 -6.00
N SER A 443 31.84 -79.48 -6.44
CA SER A 443 30.41 -79.84 -6.37
C SER A 443 29.73 -79.70 -4.99
N ARG A 444 28.39 -79.68 -4.81
CA ARG A 444 27.19 -79.50 -5.69
C ARG A 444 25.93 -79.69 -4.80
N ALA A 445 24.83 -79.00 -5.09
CA ALA A 445 23.48 -79.38 -4.61
C ALA A 445 22.46 -79.33 -5.77
N LYS A 446 21.33 -80.06 -5.67
CA LYS A 446 20.38 -80.33 -6.77
C LYS A 446 18.91 -80.18 -6.35
N SER A 447 18.08 -79.65 -7.26
CA SER A 447 16.71 -80.11 -7.55
C SER A 447 16.34 -79.62 -8.97
N HIS A 448 16.15 -80.49 -9.98
CA HIS A 448 14.88 -81.17 -10.36
C HIS A 448 13.82 -80.19 -10.91
N THR A 449 13.07 -80.45 -12.00
CA THR A 449 12.85 -81.63 -12.90
C THR A 449 12.43 -81.08 -14.31
N VAL A 450 12.05 -81.79 -15.39
CA VAL A 450 11.65 -83.19 -15.71
C VAL A 450 12.00 -83.54 -17.21
N ASP A 451 11.61 -84.74 -17.67
CA ASP A 451 10.98 -85.07 -18.99
C ASP A 451 11.72 -85.71 -20.19
N CYS A 452 11.02 -86.72 -20.75
CA CYS A 452 11.01 -87.28 -22.13
C CYS A 452 12.24 -88.06 -22.68
N THR A 453 12.11 -89.10 -23.54
CA THR A 453 10.95 -89.96 -23.93
C THR A 453 11.40 -91.18 -24.76
N GLN A 454 10.96 -92.42 -24.39
CA GLN A 454 11.01 -93.69 -25.17
C GLN A 454 12.45 -94.12 -25.64
N GLN A 455 12.79 -95.27 -26.23
CA GLN A 455 12.19 -96.48 -26.86
C GLN A 455 13.08 -97.71 -26.52
N ARG A 456 12.80 -99.01 -26.77
CA ARG A 456 11.60 -99.85 -27.05
C ARG A 456 12.09 -101.33 -27.18
N ALA A 457 11.20 -102.33 -27.01
CA ALA A 457 11.41 -103.80 -27.17
C ALA A 457 12.26 -104.51 -26.07
N LEU A 458 12.27 -105.85 -25.94
CA LEU A 458 11.21 -106.90 -25.81
C LEU A 458 11.89 -108.29 -25.93
N LYS A 459 11.73 -109.14 -24.90
CA LYS A 459 11.88 -110.63 -24.88
C LYS A 459 13.27 -111.30 -25.03
N GLU A 460 13.45 -112.28 -24.13
CA GLU A 460 13.89 -113.68 -24.36
C GLU A 460 15.38 -114.06 -24.56
N THR A 461 15.87 -114.79 -23.55
CA THR A 461 16.43 -116.16 -23.67
C THR A 461 17.95 -116.37 -23.83
N GLU A 462 18.49 -117.13 -22.85
CA GLU A 462 19.70 -117.97 -22.81
C GLU A 462 21.12 -117.39 -23.04
N GLU A 463 22.05 -117.87 -22.22
CA GLU A 463 23.51 -117.77 -22.41
C GLU A 463 24.07 -119.12 -22.91
N PRO A 464 25.08 -119.12 -23.81
CA PRO A 464 25.88 -120.32 -24.08
C PRO A 464 27.41 -120.14 -23.96
N ASP A 465 28.03 -121.15 -23.34
CA ASP A 465 29.36 -121.75 -23.57
C ASP A 465 30.69 -120.94 -23.50
N GLY A 466 31.70 -121.56 -22.85
CA GLY A 466 33.04 -120.99 -22.63
C GLY A 466 34.19 -121.96 -22.26
N LEU A 467 34.03 -123.27 -22.51
CA LEU A 467 35.06 -124.26 -22.91
C LEU A 467 36.57 -124.03 -22.59
N TRP A 468 37.22 -124.96 -21.86
CA TRP A 468 38.47 -125.69 -22.27
C TRP A 468 38.94 -126.77 -21.25
N THR A 469 39.93 -127.60 -21.65
CA THR A 469 40.38 -128.89 -21.04
C THR A 469 41.93 -129.03 -21.16
N PRO A 470 42.64 -130.19 -21.02
CA PRO A 470 42.34 -131.54 -20.47
C PRO A 470 43.33 -131.84 -19.28
N PRO A 471 44.29 -132.83 -19.20
CA PRO A 471 44.47 -134.16 -19.81
C PRO A 471 45.09 -135.30 -18.90
N LYS A 472 45.32 -136.48 -19.51
CA LYS A 472 46.32 -137.57 -19.24
C LYS A 472 46.03 -138.76 -18.27
N LYS A 473 45.75 -139.92 -18.93
CA LYS A 473 46.34 -141.28 -18.75
C LYS A 473 45.92 -142.12 -17.51
N THR A 474 45.88 -143.47 -17.51
CA THR A 474 46.26 -144.52 -18.52
C THR A 474 45.33 -145.77 -18.47
N VAL A 475 45.64 -146.88 -19.19
CA VAL A 475 44.71 -147.98 -19.55
C VAL A 475 45.35 -149.39 -19.41
N LYS A 476 44.51 -150.46 -19.48
CA LYS A 476 44.78 -151.93 -19.68
C LYS A 476 44.85 -152.77 -18.37
N HIS A 477 44.59 -154.10 -18.32
CA HIS A 477 44.48 -155.17 -19.33
C HIS A 477 43.26 -156.14 -19.14
N GLN A 478 43.14 -157.16 -20.01
CA GLN A 478 42.05 -158.17 -20.10
C GLN A 478 42.26 -159.41 -19.20
N THR A 479 41.25 -160.31 -19.10
CA THR A 479 41.26 -161.72 -19.64
C THR A 479 40.11 -162.57 -19.05
N CYS A 480 39.55 -163.53 -19.82
CA CYS A 480 38.57 -164.55 -19.39
C CYS A 480 39.18 -165.98 -19.52
N PRO A 481 38.76 -166.97 -18.71
CA PRO A 481 37.93 -168.07 -19.28
C PRO A 481 36.92 -168.73 -18.30
N HIS A 482 36.09 -169.64 -18.83
CA HIS A 482 35.18 -170.54 -18.08
C HIS A 482 35.90 -171.83 -17.59
N PRO A 483 35.41 -172.53 -16.53
CA PRO A 483 34.50 -173.67 -16.77
C PRO A 483 33.48 -174.03 -15.64
N SER A 484 32.68 -175.07 -15.94
CA SER A 484 32.00 -176.06 -15.07
C SER A 484 31.03 -175.66 -13.93
N ILE A 485 29.80 -176.15 -14.10
CA ILE A 485 28.67 -176.15 -13.16
C ILE A 485 28.88 -177.22 -12.08
N THR A 486 29.14 -176.81 -10.83
CA THR A 486 28.77 -177.60 -9.62
C THR A 486 28.80 -176.74 -8.35
N ALA A 487 29.76 -175.81 -8.22
CA ALA A 487 29.83 -174.87 -7.10
C ALA A 487 28.98 -173.59 -7.32
N MET A 488 27.81 -173.70 -7.98
CA MET A 488 27.02 -172.54 -8.40
C MET A 488 25.95 -172.13 -7.36
N GLU A 489 25.32 -173.11 -6.72
CA GLU A 489 24.15 -172.90 -5.85
C GLU A 489 24.54 -172.33 -4.47
N ALA A 490 25.65 -172.79 -3.89
CA ALA A 490 26.22 -172.21 -2.67
C ALA A 490 26.56 -170.71 -2.85
N ARG A 491 27.03 -170.31 -4.05
CA ARG A 491 27.33 -168.92 -4.41
C ARG A 491 26.08 -168.09 -4.74
N ALA A 492 24.88 -168.69 -4.82
CA ALA A 492 23.64 -167.94 -4.98
C ALA A 492 23.15 -167.33 -3.65
N ARG A 493 23.26 -168.06 -2.53
CA ARG A 493 22.75 -167.63 -1.21
C ARG A 493 23.46 -166.37 -0.70
N GLN A 494 24.80 -166.38 -0.69
CA GLN A 494 25.63 -165.22 -0.30
C GLN A 494 25.45 -163.96 -1.18
N ARG A 495 24.84 -164.09 -2.38
CA ARG A 495 24.51 -162.95 -3.25
C ARG A 495 23.14 -162.34 -2.92
N ALA A 496 22.25 -163.06 -2.23
CA ALA A 496 20.98 -162.53 -1.77
C ALA A 496 21.16 -161.68 -0.50
N GLU A 497 22.00 -162.15 0.43
CA GLU A 497 22.30 -161.46 1.71
C GLU A 497 22.92 -160.08 1.47
N ARG A 498 24.02 -160.01 0.69
CA ARG A 498 24.67 -158.74 0.33
C ARG A 498 23.80 -157.76 -0.48
N ARG A 499 22.69 -158.22 -1.08
CA ARG A 499 21.75 -157.31 -1.77
C ARG A 499 20.83 -156.60 -0.76
N LYS A 500 20.33 -157.32 0.25
CA LYS A 500 19.51 -156.73 1.32
C LYS A 500 20.27 -155.65 2.10
N GLU A 501 21.53 -155.93 2.46
CA GLU A 501 22.40 -154.97 3.15
C GLU A 501 22.58 -153.65 2.36
N ILE A 502 22.66 -153.74 1.02
CA ILE A 502 22.79 -152.57 0.13
C ILE A 502 21.46 -151.83 -0.05
N GLU A 503 20.31 -152.50 0.04
CA GLU A 503 18.99 -151.89 -0.05
C GLU A 503 18.62 -151.16 1.27
N GLU A 504 18.91 -151.74 2.44
CA GLU A 504 18.69 -151.08 3.72
C GLU A 504 19.53 -149.80 3.90
N VAL A 505 20.76 -149.79 3.38
CA VAL A 505 21.64 -148.60 3.40
C VAL A 505 21.20 -147.52 2.38
N LYS A 506 20.37 -147.87 1.39
CA LYS A 506 19.72 -146.88 0.51
C LYS A 506 18.49 -146.27 1.16
N LEU A 507 17.58 -147.11 1.68
CA LEU A 507 16.34 -146.65 2.32
C LEU A 507 16.61 -145.65 3.45
N LYS A 508 17.57 -145.94 4.34
CA LYS A 508 17.97 -145.03 5.42
C LYS A 508 18.45 -143.66 4.90
N LYS A 509 19.16 -143.63 3.76
CA LYS A 509 19.65 -142.40 3.10
C LYS A 509 18.59 -141.67 2.26
N GLU A 510 17.43 -142.28 2.04
CA GLU A 510 16.25 -141.66 1.45
C GLU A 510 15.36 -141.09 2.57
N GLU A 511 15.21 -141.81 3.69
CA GLU A 511 14.55 -141.34 4.92
C GLU A 511 15.26 -140.13 5.54
N GLU A 512 16.60 -140.17 5.67
CA GLU A 512 17.40 -139.04 6.16
C GLU A 512 17.17 -137.77 5.31
N LYS A 513 17.19 -137.88 3.98
CA LYS A 513 16.93 -136.74 3.08
C LYS A 513 15.49 -136.23 3.17
N LEU A 514 14.52 -137.13 3.34
CA LEU A 514 13.12 -136.75 3.56
C LEU A 514 12.91 -136.09 4.93
N ALA A 515 13.75 -136.38 5.93
CA ALA A 515 13.78 -135.68 7.20
C ALA A 515 14.44 -134.30 7.09
N GLU A 516 15.59 -134.19 6.41
CA GLU A 516 16.27 -132.92 6.15
C GLU A 516 15.39 -131.92 5.39
N MET A 517 14.70 -132.37 4.33
CA MET A 517 13.77 -131.53 3.57
C MET A 517 12.61 -131.02 4.44
N LYS A 518 12.00 -131.88 5.27
CA LYS A 518 10.92 -131.48 6.20
C LYS A 518 11.42 -130.52 7.27
N ALA A 519 12.61 -130.72 7.81
CA ALA A 519 13.22 -129.81 8.78
C ALA A 519 13.49 -128.43 8.17
N ALA A 520 13.95 -128.36 6.92
CA ALA A 520 14.16 -127.11 6.18
C ALA A 520 12.83 -126.40 5.85
N GLU A 521 11.77 -127.14 5.50
CA GLU A 521 10.43 -126.57 5.29
C GLU A 521 9.82 -126.05 6.60
N GLU A 522 9.94 -126.78 7.72
CA GLU A 522 9.50 -126.27 9.03
C GLU A 522 10.26 -125.01 9.48
N GLN A 523 11.57 -124.92 9.19
CA GLN A 523 12.35 -123.71 9.48
C GLN A 523 11.84 -122.52 8.65
N ARG A 524 11.65 -122.70 7.34
CA ARG A 524 11.07 -121.66 6.47
C ARG A 524 9.66 -121.25 6.91
N GLU A 525 8.81 -122.19 7.32
CA GLU A 525 7.50 -121.87 7.87
C GLU A 525 7.59 -121.07 9.18
N ARG A 526 8.55 -121.37 10.06
CA ARG A 526 8.79 -120.62 11.32
C ARG A 526 9.27 -119.21 11.01
N GLU A 527 10.24 -119.07 10.11
CA GLU A 527 10.75 -117.78 9.63
C GLU A 527 9.64 -116.94 8.98
N GLU A 528 8.85 -117.50 8.06
CA GLU A 528 7.70 -116.81 7.46
C GLU A 528 6.66 -116.39 8.52
N LYS A 529 6.38 -117.24 9.51
CA LYS A 529 5.42 -116.93 10.59
C LYS A 529 5.97 -115.82 11.51
N GLU A 530 7.28 -115.76 11.73
CA GLU A 530 7.92 -114.64 12.43
C GLU A 530 7.99 -113.37 11.60
N GLU A 531 8.32 -113.43 10.30
CA GLU A 531 8.28 -112.26 9.43
C GLU A 531 6.86 -111.68 9.33
N LYS A 532 5.84 -112.53 9.21
CA LYS A 532 4.42 -112.11 9.22
C LYS A 532 4.04 -111.45 10.56
N ARG A 533 4.59 -111.91 11.70
CA ARG A 533 4.43 -111.25 13.01
C ARG A 533 5.16 -109.90 13.08
N ARG A 534 6.46 -109.86 12.76
CA ARG A 534 7.31 -108.66 12.76
C ARG A 534 6.77 -107.58 11.79
N ALA A 535 6.22 -107.98 10.64
CA ALA A 535 5.56 -107.09 9.69
C ALA A 535 4.19 -106.59 10.20
N ALA A 536 3.42 -107.43 10.89
CA ALA A 536 2.18 -107.01 11.54
C ALA A 536 2.42 -106.04 12.72
N GLU A 537 3.54 -106.18 13.43
CA GLU A 537 3.96 -105.29 14.51
C GLU A 537 4.44 -103.94 13.98
N LYS A 538 5.32 -103.92 12.98
CA LYS A 538 5.69 -102.68 12.25
C LYS A 538 4.44 -101.95 11.74
N ARG A 539 3.49 -102.66 11.11
CA ARG A 539 2.19 -102.10 10.66
C ARG A 539 1.26 -101.63 11.79
N LYS A 540 1.44 -102.08 13.04
CA LYS A 540 0.72 -101.54 14.22
C LYS A 540 1.42 -100.28 14.75
N GLU A 541 2.75 -100.28 14.76
CA GLU A 541 3.57 -99.18 15.26
C GLU A 541 3.56 -97.97 14.31
N GLU A 542 3.66 -98.19 13.00
CA GLU A 542 3.41 -97.18 11.96
C GLU A 542 2.03 -96.53 12.12
N LYS A 543 1.01 -97.30 12.51
CA LYS A 543 -0.36 -96.78 12.78
C LYS A 543 -0.47 -96.01 14.10
N ARG A 544 0.36 -96.31 15.11
CA ARG A 544 0.46 -95.49 16.34
C ARG A 544 1.15 -94.16 16.02
N GLN A 545 2.33 -94.22 15.43
CA GLN A 545 3.07 -93.03 15.00
C GLN A 545 2.29 -92.17 13.99
N GLY A 546 1.50 -92.79 13.12
CA GLY A 546 0.59 -92.09 12.20
C GLY A 546 -0.46 -91.27 12.95
N ARG A 547 -1.14 -91.87 13.92
CA ARG A 547 -2.12 -91.19 14.79
C ARG A 547 -1.49 -90.09 15.62
N GLU A 548 -0.32 -90.33 16.22
CA GLU A 548 0.42 -89.34 16.98
C GLU A 548 0.76 -88.12 16.10
N LYS A 549 1.29 -88.34 14.90
CA LYS A 549 1.60 -87.27 13.93
C LYS A 549 0.34 -86.57 13.39
N GLU A 550 -0.81 -87.24 13.36
CA GLU A 550 -2.10 -86.62 13.02
C GLU A 550 -2.67 -85.79 14.17
N GLU A 551 -2.57 -86.27 15.41
CA GLU A 551 -2.93 -85.51 16.60
C GLU A 551 -2.04 -84.28 16.77
N GLU A 552 -0.73 -84.38 16.54
CA GLU A 552 0.18 -83.23 16.54
C GLU A 552 -0.24 -82.20 15.48
N LYS A 553 -0.51 -82.62 14.24
CA LYS A 553 -1.05 -81.74 13.19
C LYS A 553 -2.35 -81.06 13.63
N GLN A 554 -3.28 -81.80 14.24
CA GLN A 554 -4.51 -81.23 14.78
C GLN A 554 -4.26 -80.24 15.93
N ARG A 555 -3.33 -80.53 16.85
CA ARG A 555 -2.92 -79.65 17.95
C ARG A 555 -2.27 -78.36 17.40
N HIS A 556 -1.44 -78.46 16.36
CA HIS A 556 -0.86 -77.31 15.66
C HIS A 556 -1.93 -76.48 14.93
N LEU A 557 -2.86 -77.10 14.22
CA LEU A 557 -3.96 -76.42 13.54
C LEU A 557 -4.89 -75.71 14.52
N LYS A 558 -5.21 -76.32 15.68
CA LYS A 558 -5.99 -75.68 16.76
C LYS A 558 -5.28 -74.45 17.31
N LYS A 559 -3.99 -74.56 17.65
CA LYS A 559 -3.15 -73.41 18.10
C LYS A 559 -3.08 -72.29 17.06
N GLN A 560 -2.95 -72.61 15.77
CA GLN A 560 -2.98 -71.63 14.68
C GLN A 560 -4.35 -70.94 14.57
N GLN A 561 -5.45 -71.68 14.68
CA GLN A 561 -6.81 -71.11 14.69
C GLN A 561 -7.04 -70.22 15.92
N GLU A 562 -6.52 -70.58 17.09
CA GLU A 562 -6.57 -69.76 18.31
C GLU A 562 -5.77 -68.45 18.14
N GLN A 563 -4.55 -68.53 17.62
CA GLN A 563 -3.74 -67.36 17.31
C GLN A 563 -4.41 -66.44 16.28
N LEU A 564 -5.04 -67.00 15.23
CA LEU A 564 -5.81 -66.24 14.24
C LEU A 564 -7.09 -65.61 14.83
N LYS A 565 -7.77 -66.29 15.77
CA LYS A 565 -8.90 -65.73 16.53
C LYS A 565 -8.45 -64.56 17.41
N LEU A 566 -7.34 -64.70 18.15
CA LEU A 566 -6.79 -63.62 18.98
C LEU A 566 -6.31 -62.43 18.13
N ALA A 567 -5.63 -62.69 17.02
CA ALA A 567 -5.18 -61.65 16.08
C ALA A 567 -6.35 -60.90 15.43
N SER A 568 -7.41 -61.61 15.00
CA SER A 568 -8.61 -60.97 14.44
C SER A 568 -9.40 -60.19 15.50
N GLN A 569 -9.55 -60.70 16.73
CA GLN A 569 -10.15 -59.95 17.84
C GLN A 569 -9.35 -58.68 18.19
N HIS A 570 -8.02 -58.77 18.25
CA HIS A 570 -7.13 -57.63 18.44
C HIS A 570 -7.31 -56.60 17.31
N ASN A 571 -7.25 -57.05 16.05
CA ASN A 571 -7.38 -56.18 14.89
C ASN A 571 -8.76 -55.51 14.84
N ASN A 572 -9.84 -56.22 15.19
CA ASN A 572 -11.18 -55.66 15.29
C ASN A 572 -11.29 -54.61 16.40
N ARG A 573 -10.74 -54.87 17.59
CA ARG A 573 -10.66 -53.86 18.68
C ARG A 573 -9.84 -52.64 18.25
N ALA A 574 -8.69 -52.85 17.62
CA ALA A 574 -7.84 -51.77 17.13
C ALA A 574 -8.51 -50.93 16.02
N LEU A 575 -9.23 -51.58 15.10
CA LEU A 575 -10.05 -50.90 14.09
C LEU A 575 -11.15 -50.04 14.73
N LEU A 576 -11.94 -50.62 15.64
CA LEU A 576 -13.03 -49.91 16.30
C LEU A 576 -12.53 -48.73 17.15
N LEU A 577 -11.45 -48.89 17.90
CA LEU A 577 -10.88 -47.84 18.74
C LEU A 577 -10.17 -46.75 17.91
N TRP A 578 -9.19 -47.13 17.07
CA TRP A 578 -8.29 -46.16 16.43
C TRP A 578 -8.76 -45.63 15.07
N ARG A 579 -9.60 -46.39 14.33
CA ARG A 579 -10.18 -45.96 13.04
C ARG A 579 -11.66 -45.58 13.12
N GLY A 580 -12.38 -46.02 14.16
CA GLY A 580 -13.77 -45.62 14.41
C GLY A 580 -13.90 -44.53 15.48
N LEU A 581 -13.79 -44.92 16.74
CA LEU A 581 -14.13 -44.10 17.91
C LEU A 581 -13.20 -42.90 18.12
N ALA A 582 -11.88 -43.04 17.91
CA ALA A 582 -10.96 -41.92 18.06
C ALA A 582 -11.20 -40.80 17.02
N PRO A 583 -11.34 -41.09 15.70
CA PRO A 583 -11.80 -40.10 14.73
C PRO A 583 -13.18 -39.51 15.05
N TRP A 584 -14.14 -40.32 15.51
CA TRP A 584 -15.48 -39.82 15.86
C TRP A 584 -15.45 -38.87 17.07
N LYS A 585 -14.71 -39.22 18.13
CA LYS A 585 -14.47 -38.33 19.29
C LYS A 585 -13.79 -37.03 18.86
N HIS A 586 -12.82 -37.10 17.95
CA HIS A 586 -12.16 -35.91 17.40
C HIS A 586 -13.11 -35.04 16.55
N LEU A 587 -14.01 -35.64 15.78
CA LEU A 587 -15.06 -34.92 15.04
C LEU A 587 -16.05 -34.22 15.98
N ILE A 588 -16.46 -34.85 17.08
CA ILE A 588 -17.31 -34.22 18.11
C ILE A 588 -16.58 -33.04 18.78
N GLN A 589 -15.31 -33.22 19.15
CA GLN A 589 -14.48 -32.14 19.70
C GLN A 589 -14.35 -30.97 18.71
N LEU A 590 -14.14 -31.27 17.42
CA LEU A 590 -14.08 -30.27 16.35
C LEU A 590 -15.44 -29.58 16.13
N GLN A 591 -16.56 -30.30 16.27
CA GLN A 591 -17.91 -29.73 16.21
C GLN A 591 -18.15 -28.75 17.36
N HIS A 592 -17.81 -29.12 18.60
CA HIS A 592 -17.93 -28.23 19.76
C HIS A 592 -17.02 -27.00 19.63
N ALA A 593 -15.77 -27.17 19.19
CA ALA A 593 -14.87 -26.04 18.93
C ALA A 593 -15.39 -25.11 17.82
N ASN A 594 -15.94 -25.67 16.72
CA ASN A 594 -16.56 -24.89 15.65
C ASN A 594 -17.83 -24.15 16.12
N MET A 595 -18.60 -24.73 17.05
CA MET A 595 -19.77 -24.12 17.66
C MET A 595 -19.36 -22.89 18.50
N GLN A 596 -18.38 -23.05 19.40
CA GLN A 596 -17.81 -21.96 20.20
C GLN A 596 -17.17 -20.85 19.32
N LEU A 597 -16.55 -21.22 18.20
CA LEU A 597 -16.02 -20.26 17.21
C LEU A 597 -17.15 -19.53 16.47
N ALA A 598 -18.27 -20.19 16.19
CA ALA A 598 -19.45 -19.55 15.58
C ALA A 598 -20.14 -18.60 16.58
N GLU A 599 -20.33 -19.01 17.83
CA GLU A 599 -20.87 -18.19 18.92
C GLU A 599 -20.02 -16.96 19.20
N SER A 600 -18.70 -17.13 19.38
CA SER A 600 -17.79 -16.00 19.60
C SER A 600 -17.73 -15.06 18.39
N HIS A 601 -17.78 -15.57 17.15
CA HIS A 601 -17.89 -14.73 15.95
C HIS A 601 -19.25 -14.00 15.87
N HIS A 602 -20.35 -14.64 16.27
CA HIS A 602 -21.68 -14.02 16.33
C HIS A 602 -21.71 -12.90 17.39
N ASN A 603 -21.21 -13.16 18.60
CA ASN A 603 -21.12 -12.19 19.69
C ASN A 603 -20.23 -10.99 19.30
N LEU A 604 -19.07 -11.24 18.67
CA LEU A 604 -18.20 -10.17 18.15
C LEU A 604 -18.87 -9.39 17.00
N PHE A 605 -19.70 -10.04 16.17
CA PHE A 605 -20.48 -9.36 15.14
C PHE A 605 -21.57 -8.47 15.75
N LEU A 606 -22.35 -8.98 16.71
CA LEU A 606 -23.38 -8.20 17.43
C LEU A 606 -22.76 -7.00 18.15
N LEU A 607 -21.72 -7.23 18.97
CA LEU A 607 -20.98 -6.16 19.65
C LEU A 607 -20.48 -5.11 18.67
N ARG A 608 -19.96 -5.52 17.50
CA ARG A 608 -19.51 -4.59 16.46
C ARG A 608 -20.66 -3.81 15.82
N GLN A 609 -21.81 -4.43 15.57
CA GLN A 609 -22.97 -3.71 15.03
C GLN A 609 -23.54 -2.71 16.05
N CYS A 610 -23.73 -3.13 17.30
CA CYS A 610 -24.22 -2.27 18.37
C CYS A 610 -23.27 -1.10 18.66
N THR A 611 -21.95 -1.35 18.74
CA THR A 611 -20.97 -0.27 18.97
C THR A 611 -20.82 0.67 17.77
N LEU A 612 -20.94 0.20 16.53
CA LEU A 612 -20.95 1.07 15.36
C LEU A 612 -22.22 1.91 15.26
N GLY A 613 -23.40 1.30 15.48
CA GLY A 613 -24.69 2.01 15.48
C GLY A 613 -24.76 3.05 16.60
N TRP A 614 -24.29 2.71 17.80
CA TRP A 614 -24.15 3.67 18.91
C TRP A 614 -23.13 4.78 18.59
N GLN A 615 -21.99 4.45 17.97
CA GLN A 615 -21.02 5.47 17.58
C GLN A 615 -21.58 6.40 16.48
N GLN A 616 -22.42 5.89 15.58
CA GLN A 616 -23.10 6.68 14.56
C GLN A 616 -24.12 7.63 15.20
N SER A 617 -25.09 7.12 15.96
CA SER A 617 -26.11 7.95 16.60
C SER A 617 -25.53 8.92 17.64
N ALA A 618 -24.46 8.55 18.35
CA ALA A 618 -23.74 9.47 19.22
C ALA A 618 -23.12 10.63 18.43
N LYS A 619 -22.43 10.36 17.30
CA LYS A 619 -21.85 11.39 16.43
C LYS A 619 -22.91 12.27 15.78
N GLU A 620 -24.00 11.67 15.29
CA GLU A 620 -25.14 12.38 14.71
C GLU A 620 -25.73 13.34 15.75
N SER A 621 -26.07 12.86 16.95
CA SER A 621 -26.61 13.70 18.04
C SER A 621 -25.63 14.76 18.57
N LEU A 622 -24.31 14.58 18.39
CA LEU A 622 -23.32 15.62 18.68
C LEU A 622 -23.31 16.66 17.58
N SER A 623 -23.28 16.26 16.31
CA SER A 623 -23.31 17.18 15.17
C SER A 623 -24.61 18.00 15.09
N GLU A 624 -25.75 17.45 15.53
CA GLU A 624 -27.01 18.18 15.68
C GLU A 624 -26.95 19.24 16.79
N LYS A 625 -26.29 18.92 17.92
CA LYS A 625 -26.07 19.85 19.04
C LYS A 625 -25.08 20.94 18.68
N GLU A 626 -24.01 20.60 17.96
CA GLU A 626 -23.03 21.55 17.41
C GLU A 626 -23.71 22.50 16.40
N ALA A 627 -24.43 21.95 15.41
CA ALA A 627 -25.14 22.76 14.41
C ALA A 627 -26.23 23.65 15.00
N SER A 628 -26.97 23.19 16.01
CA SER A 628 -27.98 24.02 16.70
C SER A 628 -27.33 25.06 17.63
N ALA A 629 -26.21 24.75 18.28
CA ALA A 629 -25.42 25.74 19.02
C ALA A 629 -24.85 26.83 18.10
N ASP A 630 -24.33 26.46 16.92
CA ASP A 630 -23.85 27.40 15.90
C ASP A 630 -24.98 28.29 15.36
N GLN A 631 -26.16 27.72 15.06
CA GLN A 631 -27.33 28.49 14.64
C GLN A 631 -27.77 29.48 15.72
N LEU A 632 -27.83 29.05 16.99
CA LEU A 632 -28.14 29.94 18.11
C LEU A 632 -27.07 31.03 18.28
N HIS A 633 -25.78 30.69 18.16
CA HIS A 633 -24.69 31.65 18.22
C HIS A 633 -24.80 32.71 17.11
N GLN A 634 -25.07 32.29 15.87
CA GLN A 634 -25.32 33.20 14.75
C GLN A 634 -26.54 34.10 15.02
N GLN A 635 -27.65 33.57 15.53
CA GLN A 635 -28.82 34.36 15.92
C GLN A 635 -28.51 35.37 17.03
N PHE A 636 -27.72 35.00 18.05
CA PHE A 636 -27.28 35.92 19.10
C PHE A 636 -26.35 37.02 18.57
N LEU A 637 -25.40 36.67 17.68
CA LEU A 637 -24.53 37.65 17.01
C LEU A 637 -25.34 38.64 16.15
N LEU A 638 -26.27 38.14 15.33
CA LEU A 638 -27.16 38.97 14.52
C LEU A 638 -28.06 39.87 15.38
N ARG A 639 -28.66 39.32 16.44
CA ARG A 639 -29.47 40.10 17.40
C ARG A 639 -28.63 41.18 18.07
N ARG A 640 -27.39 40.89 18.45
CA ARG A 640 -26.45 41.86 19.07
C ARG A 640 -26.02 42.94 18.08
N SER A 641 -25.61 42.57 16.86
CA SER A 641 -25.15 43.54 15.84
C SER A 641 -26.28 44.46 15.38
N LEU A 642 -27.47 43.92 15.11
CA LEU A 642 -28.67 44.70 14.78
C LEU A 642 -29.09 45.62 15.93
N SER A 643 -28.97 45.17 17.19
CA SER A 643 -29.24 46.03 18.36
C SER A 643 -28.23 47.17 18.49
N CYS A 644 -26.95 46.92 18.21
CA CYS A 644 -25.92 47.97 18.19
C CYS A 644 -26.14 48.95 17.03
N TRP A 645 -26.53 48.46 15.85
CA TRP A 645 -26.82 49.29 14.68
C TRP A 645 -28.06 50.17 14.88
N LYS A 646 -29.14 49.63 15.46
CA LYS A 646 -30.31 50.41 15.87
C LYS A 646 -29.90 51.54 16.84
N ARG A 647 -29.24 51.20 17.96
CA ARG A 647 -28.72 52.19 18.91
C ARG A 647 -27.86 53.27 18.24
N LEU A 648 -27.02 52.90 17.25
CA LEU A 648 -26.17 53.87 16.53
C LEU A 648 -26.98 54.76 15.58
N LYS A 649 -28.06 54.26 14.96
CA LYS A 649 -29.03 55.10 14.25
C LYS A 649 -29.71 56.07 15.22
N ASP A 650 -30.18 55.58 16.36
CA ASP A 650 -30.91 56.37 17.36
C ASP A 650 -30.01 57.49 17.94
N TRP A 651 -28.74 57.18 18.23
CA TRP A 651 -27.73 58.17 18.64
C TRP A 651 -27.43 59.23 17.57
N ARG A 652 -27.48 58.89 16.28
CA ARG A 652 -27.37 59.87 15.19
C ARG A 652 -28.60 60.77 15.15
N MET A 653 -29.80 60.20 15.10
CA MET A 653 -31.07 60.95 15.14
C MET A 653 -31.09 61.97 16.31
N ILE A 654 -30.75 61.53 17.52
CA ILE A 654 -30.70 62.40 18.72
C ILE A 654 -29.64 63.51 18.58
N ARG A 655 -28.49 63.23 17.96
CA ARG A 655 -27.45 64.24 17.70
C ARG A 655 -27.88 65.25 16.63
N ASP A 656 -28.52 64.78 15.57
CA ASP A 656 -28.94 65.59 14.43
C ASP A 656 -30.12 66.49 14.82
N GLU A 657 -31.10 65.96 15.57
CA GLU A 657 -32.15 66.76 16.21
C GLU A 657 -31.60 67.84 17.15
N ARG A 658 -30.56 67.52 17.95
CA ARG A 658 -29.90 68.51 18.81
C ARG A 658 -29.21 69.58 17.97
N ALA A 659 -28.50 69.20 16.91
CA ALA A 659 -27.86 70.13 16.00
C ALA A 659 -28.88 71.06 15.31
N GLU A 660 -30.02 70.53 14.87
CA GLU A 660 -31.13 71.33 14.35
C GLU A 660 -31.69 72.30 15.40
N ARG A 661 -31.96 71.85 16.63
CA ARG A 661 -32.46 72.72 17.71
C ARG A 661 -31.45 73.85 18.01
N PHE A 662 -30.16 73.55 18.08
CA PHE A 662 -29.11 74.56 18.24
C PHE A 662 -29.02 75.51 17.04
N TYR A 663 -29.15 75.02 15.81
CA TYR A 663 -29.16 75.84 14.60
C TYR A 663 -30.36 76.81 14.61
N ARG A 664 -31.59 76.29 14.84
CA ARG A 664 -32.82 77.09 14.93
C ARG A 664 -32.72 78.16 16.02
N ILE A 665 -32.21 77.83 17.20
CA ILE A 665 -31.99 78.80 18.29
C ILE A 665 -30.94 79.86 17.90
N ARG A 666 -29.83 79.45 17.26
CA ARG A 666 -28.76 80.38 16.84
C ARG A 666 -29.21 81.31 15.71
N THR A 667 -29.99 80.84 14.74
CA THR A 667 -30.54 81.68 13.68
C THR A 667 -31.59 82.64 14.23
N LEU A 668 -32.54 82.17 15.04
CA LEU A 668 -33.51 83.03 15.73
C LEU A 668 -32.83 84.11 16.58
N ARG A 669 -31.81 83.76 17.39
CA ARG A 669 -31.05 84.76 18.15
C ARG A 669 -30.36 85.77 17.25
N ARG A 670 -29.80 85.36 16.10
CA ARG A 670 -29.18 86.29 15.14
C ARG A 670 -30.21 87.25 14.52
N PHE A 671 -31.39 86.75 14.15
CA PHE A 671 -32.46 87.59 13.61
C PHE A 671 -33.03 88.54 14.66
N LEU A 672 -33.25 88.08 15.90
CA LEU A 672 -33.72 88.93 17.00
C LEU A 672 -32.70 90.02 17.37
N LEU A 673 -31.40 89.72 17.35
CA LEU A 673 -30.36 90.74 17.53
C LEU A 673 -30.37 91.75 16.39
N ALA A 674 -30.37 91.32 15.13
CA ALA A 674 -30.42 92.24 13.98
C ALA A 674 -31.69 93.12 13.96
N LEU A 675 -32.83 92.59 14.43
CA LEU A 675 -34.07 93.37 14.60
C LEU A 675 -33.96 94.37 15.76
N LEU A 676 -33.32 94.01 16.88
CA LEU A 676 -33.03 94.96 17.97
C LEU A 676 -32.08 96.05 17.51
N ASP A 677 -30.98 95.70 16.83
CA ASP A 677 -30.00 96.63 16.28
C ASP A 677 -30.68 97.64 15.36
N HIS A 678 -31.50 97.17 14.39
CA HIS A 678 -32.29 98.03 13.51
C HIS A 678 -33.29 98.91 14.28
N VAL A 679 -34.04 98.38 15.25
CA VAL A 679 -34.95 99.18 16.08
C VAL A 679 -34.21 100.21 16.94
N THR A 680 -32.98 99.95 17.37
CA THR A 680 -32.15 100.98 18.04
C THR A 680 -31.66 102.05 17.08
N GLN A 681 -31.29 101.69 15.83
CA GLN A 681 -30.91 102.66 14.79
C GLN A 681 -32.10 103.58 14.44
N GLU A 682 -33.29 103.02 14.21
CA GLU A 682 -34.52 103.79 13.96
C GLU A 682 -34.86 104.74 15.13
N ARG A 683 -34.65 104.29 16.38
CA ARG A 683 -34.85 105.14 17.57
C ARG A 683 -33.83 106.26 17.68
N LEU A 684 -32.56 106.01 17.36
CA LEU A 684 -31.52 107.04 17.33
C LEU A 684 -31.83 108.09 16.26
N VAL A 685 -32.18 107.67 15.03
CA VAL A 685 -32.61 108.58 13.96
C VAL A 685 -33.86 109.39 14.38
N GLN A 686 -34.80 108.78 15.10
CA GLN A 686 -35.95 109.50 15.66
C GLN A 686 -35.57 110.50 16.76
N TRP A 687 -34.52 110.24 17.55
CA TRP A 687 -33.97 111.19 18.51
C TRP A 687 -33.23 112.32 17.81
N ASP A 688 -32.36 112.04 16.84
CA ASP A 688 -31.65 113.04 16.03
C ASP A 688 -32.65 114.02 15.36
N LEU A 689 -33.73 113.49 14.79
CA LEU A 689 -34.82 114.29 14.21
C LEU A 689 -35.59 115.12 15.25
N GLN A 690 -35.74 114.62 16.48
CA GLN A 690 -36.35 115.35 17.59
C GLN A 690 -35.43 116.45 18.14
N GLU A 691 -34.12 116.22 18.23
CA GLU A 691 -33.13 117.22 18.63
C GLU A 691 -33.04 118.34 17.58
N LEU A 692 -32.99 118.00 16.29
CA LEU A 692 -33.08 118.98 15.20
C LEU A 692 -34.40 119.79 15.25
N ALA A 693 -35.53 119.13 15.52
CA ALA A 693 -36.81 119.83 15.69
C ALA A 693 -36.83 120.76 16.92
N GLN A 694 -36.19 120.36 18.02
CA GLN A 694 -36.00 121.20 19.21
C GLN A 694 -35.08 122.38 18.92
N GLU A 695 -33.97 122.19 18.21
CA GLU A 695 -33.11 123.27 17.74
C GLU A 695 -33.86 124.25 16.85
N HIS A 696 -34.62 123.78 15.86
CA HIS A 696 -35.46 124.63 15.02
C HIS A 696 -36.50 125.40 15.85
N ASN A 697 -37.09 124.79 16.87
CA ASN A 697 -38.00 125.47 17.79
C ASN A 697 -37.28 126.52 18.66
N ASN A 698 -36.11 126.20 19.22
CA ASN A 698 -35.30 127.09 20.04
C ASN A 698 -34.83 128.30 19.23
N ARG A 699 -34.32 128.08 18.01
CA ARG A 699 -34.02 129.13 17.03
C ARG A 699 -35.26 129.99 16.75
N ARG A 700 -36.44 129.40 16.52
CA ARG A 700 -37.72 130.11 16.32
C ARG A 700 -38.15 130.94 17.54
N VAL A 701 -37.96 130.44 18.76
CA VAL A 701 -38.26 131.16 20.01
C VAL A 701 -37.29 132.32 20.19
N LEU A 702 -35.98 132.11 20.03
CA LEU A 702 -34.96 133.17 20.08
C LEU A 702 -35.23 134.27 19.04
N TRP A 703 -35.62 133.91 17.81
CA TRP A 703 -36.05 134.88 16.79
C TRP A 703 -37.28 135.70 17.22
N ARG A 704 -38.28 135.09 17.88
CA ARG A 704 -39.44 135.80 18.44
C ARG A 704 -39.06 136.71 19.62
N CYS A 705 -38.17 136.25 20.50
CA CYS A 705 -37.63 137.05 21.60
C CYS A 705 -36.81 138.24 21.09
N PHE A 706 -35.99 138.06 20.06
CA PHE A 706 -35.25 139.16 19.44
C PHE A 706 -36.17 140.14 18.70
N LEU A 707 -37.23 139.65 18.04
CA LEU A 707 -38.24 140.51 17.41
C LEU A 707 -38.99 141.36 18.43
N SER A 708 -39.43 140.76 19.55
CA SER A 708 -40.10 141.49 20.64
C SER A 708 -39.16 142.44 21.38
N TRP A 709 -37.89 142.07 21.58
CA TRP A 709 -36.86 143.00 22.09
C TRP A 709 -36.62 144.18 21.14
N ARG A 710 -36.60 143.97 19.82
CA ARG A 710 -36.52 145.05 18.82
C ARG A 710 -37.78 145.94 18.81
N GLN A 711 -38.94 145.40 19.19
CA GLN A 711 -40.19 146.16 19.36
C GLN A 711 -40.29 146.84 20.73
N LEU A 712 -39.56 146.38 21.75
CA LEU A 712 -39.62 146.90 23.12
C LEU A 712 -39.39 148.42 23.23
N PRO A 713 -38.47 149.07 22.49
CA PRO A 713 -38.36 150.53 22.50
C PRO A 713 -39.60 151.26 21.96
N CYS A 714 -40.37 150.64 21.06
CA CYS A 714 -41.64 151.19 20.58
C CYS A 714 -42.74 151.03 21.65
N VAL A 715 -42.85 149.84 22.26
CA VAL A 715 -43.78 149.57 23.36
C VAL A 715 -43.51 150.50 24.54
N LEU A 716 -42.25 150.63 24.98
CA LEU A 716 -41.84 151.55 26.05
C LEU A 716 -42.09 153.03 25.69
N ARG A 717 -42.03 153.42 24.40
CA ARG A 717 -42.44 154.77 23.97
C ARG A 717 -43.96 154.96 24.05
N GLU A 718 -44.75 153.93 23.77
CA GLU A 718 -46.20 153.97 23.98
C GLU A 718 -46.58 153.95 25.46
N GLU A 719 -45.86 153.20 26.29
CA GLU A 719 -46.06 153.19 27.74
C GLU A 719 -45.66 154.51 28.37
N ARG A 720 -44.54 155.12 27.96
CA ARG A 720 -44.21 156.51 28.34
C ARG A 720 -45.29 157.50 27.89
N LYS A 721 -45.87 157.35 26.70
CA LYS A 721 -47.03 158.16 26.26
C LYS A 721 -48.29 157.88 27.10
N LYS A 722 -48.54 156.64 27.53
CA LYS A 722 -49.65 156.28 28.45
C LYS A 722 -49.41 156.84 29.84
N GLU A 723 -48.17 156.80 30.35
CA GLU A 723 -47.75 157.46 31.58
C GLU A 723 -47.85 158.98 31.50
N GLU A 724 -47.42 159.61 30.41
CA GLU A 724 -47.59 161.04 30.20
C GLU A 724 -49.07 161.42 30.18
N ARG A 725 -49.94 160.60 29.58
CA ARG A 725 -51.40 160.77 29.67
C ARG A 725 -51.89 160.62 31.10
N ARG A 726 -51.47 159.58 31.85
CA ARG A 726 -51.78 159.40 33.28
C ARG A 726 -51.28 160.58 34.13
N LYS A 727 -50.07 161.08 33.89
CA LYS A 727 -49.44 162.22 34.59
C LYS A 727 -50.09 163.55 34.22
N LYS A 728 -50.56 163.74 32.99
CA LYS A 728 -51.36 164.90 32.56
C LYS A 728 -52.78 164.86 33.13
N LEU A 729 -53.40 163.67 33.22
CA LEU A 729 -54.67 163.48 33.92
C LEU A 729 -54.50 163.72 35.42
N GLY A 730 -53.47 163.16 36.05
CA GLY A 730 -53.13 163.40 37.46
C GLY A 730 -52.91 164.88 37.77
N ARG A 731 -52.17 165.61 36.92
CA ARG A 731 -52.03 167.07 37.06
C ARG A 731 -53.37 167.80 36.99
N LYS A 732 -54.22 167.48 36.00
CA LYS A 732 -55.58 168.04 35.91
C LYS A 732 -56.45 167.69 37.12
N VAL A 733 -56.29 166.50 37.70
CA VAL A 733 -56.99 166.12 38.93
C VAL A 733 -56.46 166.93 40.11
N SER A 734 -55.14 167.14 40.26
CA SER A 734 -54.59 168.02 41.30
C SER A 734 -54.88 169.52 41.09
N GLU A 735 -55.10 169.96 39.84
CA GLU A 735 -55.53 171.32 39.50
C GLU A 735 -56.99 171.58 39.89
N VAL A 736 -57.84 170.54 39.90
CA VAL A 736 -59.27 170.61 40.29
C VAL A 736 -59.48 170.23 41.77
N LEU A 737 -58.63 169.37 42.32
CA LEU A 737 -58.65 168.88 43.71
C LEU A 737 -57.21 168.84 44.26
N PRO A 738 -56.71 169.94 44.88
CA PRO A 738 -55.33 170.02 45.37
C PRO A 738 -54.92 168.89 46.34
N ASP A 739 -55.86 168.37 47.12
CA ASP A 739 -55.63 167.30 48.11
C ASP A 739 -55.55 165.89 47.50
N PHE A 740 -55.68 165.73 46.16
CA PHE A 740 -55.72 164.42 45.51
C PHE A 740 -54.33 163.78 45.33
N CYS A 741 -53.77 163.24 46.41
CA CYS A 741 -52.61 162.37 46.35
C CYS A 741 -52.96 161.00 45.73
N SER A 742 -52.80 160.86 44.41
CA SER A 742 -52.93 159.57 43.72
C SER A 742 -51.78 158.63 44.07
N TYR A 743 -51.93 157.85 45.13
CA TYR A 743 -51.08 156.68 45.39
C TYR A 743 -51.18 155.70 44.21
N LEU A 744 -50.02 155.38 43.61
CA LEU A 744 -49.86 154.29 42.67
C LEU A 744 -48.58 153.52 43.05
N PRO A 745 -48.63 152.20 43.25
CA PRO A 745 -47.46 151.34 43.34
C PRO A 745 -46.82 151.11 41.96
#